data_AF-A0A4Q0T5X9-F1
#
_entry.id   AF-A0A4Q0T5X9-F1
#
_cell.length_a   1.000
_cell.length_b   1.000
_cell.length_c   1.000
_cell.angle_alpha   90.00
_cell.angle_beta   90.00
_cell.angle_gamma   90.00
#
_symmetry.space_group_name_H-M   'P 1'
#
loop_
_entity.id
_entity.type
_entity.pdbx_description
1 polymer ?
#
loop_
_entity_poly.entity_id
_entity_poly.type
_entity_poly.pdbx_seq_one_letter_code
_entity_poly.pdbx_strand_id
1 'polypeptide(L)'
;MAGTSVVEGAGVAQAVDRLFAAVAGEDGAERKTVLCDGAMGTMLYSRGVFINRSYDELNLSQPELVRAVHAEYLQAGAQIIETNTFGANAFRLERYGLKDKVRAVNIAGMRLARQCVNEIREKQASEAFVAGALGPLGVGLAPRGIVAVDEARDAFREQVKALAEGGPGVGADLFVIETMMSVAEVEQAIGAVKDEAPGLKIIVMVTVDEDGNCLDGTSAEDAVKLMESWGADAVGCNCSSGPQTVLAVIERMRAVTRLPLAAMPNAGIPRDVDGRQIYMTSPEFMGGFAKRAVKAGATFLGGCCGTTPAHIRAMRHSLRALGAMEAGIHAVVEAPVESKVEPPPLKDRSKIGGMIAASEFVTLVEIVPPKGIDCSKELEGARQLYLLGVDAINVPDSPRASARMSAQSLCVQIQQHVGIETILHYTCRDRNVLSIQSDLIGASSIGLKNVLCLTGDPPKMGNYPDATAVFDVDAIGLVKIVQGLNHGMDIGKNPIGGSTGFTVSVAANPGVPDLDYEVRRFASKVEAGAEFCITQPVFDMRVLEDFLRRIEGFRIPVIAGIWPLTSLKNAEFMKNDLKVRVPDEVMARMASAGSVEGARAEGIKIAREMLAEAKTLGHMMVRGVQVSAPFGKYKAAADVLGLGEKE
;
A
#
# COMPACT_ATOMS: atom_id res chain seq x y z
N MET A 1 40.59 -25.19 -25.91
CA MET A 1 39.22 -25.29 -25.35
C MET A 1 38.33 -24.22 -25.98
N ALA A 2 38.00 -24.34 -27.27
CA ALA A 2 37.25 -23.30 -28.02
C ALA A 2 35.94 -23.84 -28.65
N GLY A 3 35.50 -25.04 -28.27
CA GLY A 3 34.31 -25.70 -28.84
C GLY A 3 33.05 -25.66 -27.97
N THR A 4 33.15 -25.27 -26.70
CA THR A 4 32.03 -25.27 -25.74
C THR A 4 31.21 -23.97 -25.73
N SER A 5 31.83 -22.80 -25.95
CA SER A 5 31.14 -21.50 -25.81
C SER A 5 30.12 -21.22 -26.93
N VAL A 6 30.40 -21.63 -28.16
CA VAL A 6 29.50 -21.39 -29.31
C VAL A 6 28.22 -22.22 -29.21
N VAL A 7 28.32 -23.43 -28.66
CA VAL A 7 27.19 -24.35 -28.46
C VAL A 7 26.30 -23.87 -27.31
N GLU A 8 26.90 -23.37 -26.21
CA GLU A 8 26.14 -22.76 -25.11
C GLU A 8 25.40 -21.49 -25.55
N GLY A 9 26.04 -20.61 -26.32
CA GLY A 9 25.42 -19.36 -26.77
C GLY A 9 24.21 -19.55 -27.69
N ALA A 10 24.28 -20.52 -28.63
CA ALA A 10 23.14 -20.88 -29.48
C ALA A 10 21.95 -21.43 -28.67
N GLY A 11 22.23 -22.17 -27.59
CA GLY A 11 21.21 -22.69 -26.68
C GLY A 11 20.50 -21.59 -25.89
N VAL A 12 21.23 -20.55 -25.48
CA VAL A 12 20.66 -19.40 -24.74
C VAL A 12 19.80 -18.52 -25.65
N ALA A 13 20.25 -18.23 -26.87
CA ALA A 13 19.43 -17.48 -27.84
C ALA A 13 18.07 -18.16 -28.09
N GLN A 14 18.07 -19.48 -28.32
CA GLN A 14 16.83 -20.25 -28.44
C GLN A 14 15.98 -20.25 -27.16
N ALA A 15 16.60 -20.20 -25.98
CA ALA A 15 15.88 -20.11 -24.72
C ALA A 15 15.19 -18.75 -24.54
N VAL A 16 15.84 -17.66 -24.96
CA VAL A 16 15.23 -16.33 -25.00
C VAL A 16 14.08 -16.28 -26.01
N ASP A 17 14.24 -16.87 -27.20
CA ASP A 17 13.14 -16.93 -28.18
C ASP A 17 11.94 -17.71 -27.62
N ARG A 18 12.18 -18.85 -26.97
CA ARG A 18 11.13 -19.61 -26.27
C ARG A 18 10.49 -18.80 -25.14
N LEU A 19 11.27 -18.00 -24.41
CA LEU A 19 10.77 -17.10 -23.38
C LEU A 19 9.78 -16.10 -23.99
N PHE A 20 10.17 -15.43 -25.08
CA PHE A 20 9.36 -14.43 -25.76
C PHE A 20 8.09 -15.03 -26.40
N ALA A 21 8.18 -16.21 -27.02
CA ALA A 21 7.02 -16.92 -27.54
C ALA A 21 6.03 -17.30 -26.41
N ALA A 22 6.55 -17.78 -25.27
CA ALA A 22 5.74 -18.17 -24.12
C ALA A 22 5.01 -16.98 -23.47
N VAL A 23 5.64 -15.81 -23.39
CA VAL A 23 4.98 -14.59 -22.87
C VAL A 23 4.00 -13.98 -23.87
N ALA A 24 4.23 -14.13 -25.18
CA ALA A 24 3.29 -13.67 -26.21
C ALA A 24 2.00 -14.52 -26.26
N GLY A 25 2.09 -15.79 -25.85
CA GLY A 25 1.01 -16.76 -25.95
C GLY A 25 0.86 -17.30 -27.37
N GLU A 26 1.98 -17.47 -28.08
CA GLU A 26 2.02 -18.12 -29.38
C GLU A 26 1.74 -19.63 -29.24
N ASP A 27 1.31 -20.30 -30.33
CA ASP A 27 0.98 -21.73 -30.39
C ASP A 27 -0.19 -22.22 -29.50
N GLY A 28 -1.08 -21.31 -29.07
CA GLY A 28 -2.28 -21.65 -28.30
C GLY A 28 -1.99 -22.03 -26.84
N ALA A 29 -0.77 -21.80 -26.36
CA ALA A 29 -0.36 -21.99 -24.97
C ALA A 29 -0.76 -20.79 -24.09
N GLU A 30 -0.97 -21.05 -22.80
CA GLU A 30 -1.25 -20.03 -21.79
C GLU A 30 -0.07 -19.05 -21.63
N ARG A 31 -0.34 -17.74 -21.57
CA ARG A 31 0.70 -16.70 -21.48
C ARG A 31 1.48 -16.85 -20.19
N LYS A 32 2.78 -17.12 -20.30
CA LYS A 32 3.67 -17.24 -19.14
C LYS A 32 4.04 -15.85 -18.62
N THR A 33 4.14 -15.71 -17.29
CA THR A 33 4.70 -14.50 -16.66
C THR A 33 6.18 -14.69 -16.35
N VAL A 34 6.97 -13.65 -16.57
CA VAL A 34 8.40 -13.57 -16.29
C VAL A 34 8.64 -12.48 -15.26
N LEU A 35 9.35 -12.82 -14.20
CA LEU A 35 9.70 -11.88 -13.14
C LEU A 35 11.13 -11.35 -13.36
N CYS A 36 11.28 -10.05 -13.57
CA CYS A 36 12.54 -9.32 -13.58
C CYS A 36 12.95 -8.92 -12.15
N ASP A 37 14.11 -8.28 -11.99
CA ASP A 37 14.61 -7.82 -10.70
C ASP A 37 14.02 -6.47 -10.25
N GLY A 38 14.62 -5.90 -9.21
CA GLY A 38 14.24 -4.62 -8.61
C GLY A 38 15.35 -3.58 -8.74
N ALA A 39 15.30 -2.51 -7.94
CA ALA A 39 16.28 -1.43 -8.04
C ALA A 39 17.73 -1.86 -7.72
N MET A 40 18.65 -1.59 -8.64
CA MET A 40 20.09 -1.62 -8.38
C MET A 40 20.52 -0.40 -7.54
N GLY A 41 20.19 0.81 -7.99
CA GLY A 41 20.62 2.06 -7.34
C GLY A 41 20.15 2.20 -5.88
N THR A 42 18.90 1.83 -5.57
CA THR A 42 18.38 1.85 -4.19
C THR A 42 19.14 0.88 -3.28
N MET A 43 19.47 -0.31 -3.78
CA MET A 43 20.22 -1.30 -3.01
C MET A 43 21.65 -0.82 -2.74
N LEU A 44 22.31 -0.22 -3.72
CA LEU A 44 23.64 0.39 -3.55
C LEU A 44 23.61 1.57 -2.56
N TYR A 45 22.59 2.42 -2.63
CA TYR A 45 22.38 3.50 -1.66
C TYR A 45 22.21 2.97 -0.23
N SER A 46 21.39 1.94 -0.05
CA SER A 46 21.16 1.31 1.26
C SER A 46 22.42 0.71 1.88
N ARG A 47 23.43 0.39 1.05
CA ARG A 47 24.73 -0.13 1.45
C ARG A 47 25.82 0.94 1.53
N GLY A 48 25.42 2.22 1.60
CA GLY A 48 26.31 3.34 1.87
C GLY A 48 26.92 4.02 0.65
N VAL A 49 26.45 3.73 -0.58
CA VAL A 49 26.89 4.45 -1.78
C VAL A 49 25.93 5.58 -2.14
N PHE A 50 26.30 6.80 -1.81
CA PHE A 50 25.47 7.98 -2.04
C PHE A 50 25.50 8.46 -3.51
N ILE A 51 24.50 9.27 -3.88
CA ILE A 51 24.21 9.72 -5.26
C ILE A 51 25.29 10.61 -5.90
N ASN A 52 26.33 10.99 -5.16
CA ASN A 52 27.46 11.77 -5.67
C ASN A 52 28.49 10.93 -6.44
N ARG A 53 28.30 9.61 -6.51
CA ARG A 53 29.11 8.69 -7.33
C ARG A 53 28.31 8.14 -8.51
N SER A 54 29.01 7.76 -9.57
CA SER A 54 28.42 6.91 -10.61
C SER A 54 28.23 5.51 -10.04
N TYR A 55 26.98 5.03 -10.04
CA TYR A 55 26.68 3.65 -9.67
C TYR A 55 27.19 2.65 -10.69
N ASP A 56 27.18 3.00 -11.97
CA ASP A 56 27.74 2.17 -13.04
C ASP A 56 29.24 1.90 -12.81
N GLU A 57 30.01 2.92 -12.39
CA GLU A 57 31.44 2.79 -12.11
C GLU A 57 31.77 1.76 -11.01
N LEU A 58 30.82 1.46 -10.12
CA LEU A 58 31.01 0.44 -9.08
C LEU A 58 31.28 -0.95 -9.66
N ASN A 59 30.94 -1.21 -10.92
CA ASN A 59 31.34 -2.42 -11.62
C ASN A 59 32.86 -2.62 -11.62
N LEU A 60 33.63 -1.52 -11.58
CA LEU A 60 35.09 -1.52 -11.52
C LEU A 60 35.60 -1.37 -10.09
N SER A 61 35.08 -0.40 -9.33
CA SER A 61 35.64 -0.05 -8.03
C SER A 61 35.13 -0.89 -6.87
N GLN A 62 33.89 -1.41 -6.94
CA GLN A 62 33.26 -2.20 -5.88
C GLN A 62 32.45 -3.39 -6.45
N PRO A 63 33.07 -4.27 -7.25
CA PRO A 63 32.38 -5.33 -7.99
C PRO A 63 31.58 -6.28 -7.10
N GLU A 64 32.09 -6.61 -5.91
CA GLU A 64 31.41 -7.50 -4.97
C GLU A 64 30.09 -6.93 -4.46
N LEU A 65 29.99 -5.60 -4.32
CA LEU A 65 28.76 -4.95 -3.88
C LEU A 65 27.65 -5.13 -4.92
N VAL A 66 27.98 -4.93 -6.20
CA VAL A 66 27.07 -5.12 -7.34
C VAL A 66 26.69 -6.60 -7.47
N ARG A 67 27.68 -7.50 -7.40
CA ARG A 67 27.48 -8.96 -7.44
C ARG A 67 26.50 -9.42 -6.35
N ALA A 68 26.65 -8.88 -5.13
CA ALA A 68 25.74 -9.18 -4.03
C ALA A 68 24.29 -8.71 -4.30
N VAL A 69 24.09 -7.56 -4.96
CA VAL A 69 22.72 -7.14 -5.36
C VAL A 69 22.11 -8.15 -6.34
N HIS A 70 22.82 -8.51 -7.41
CA HIS A 70 22.33 -9.47 -8.39
C HIS A 70 22.00 -10.83 -7.77
N ALA A 71 22.90 -11.34 -6.92
CA ALA A 71 22.70 -12.61 -6.22
C ALA A 71 21.44 -12.59 -5.34
N GLU A 72 21.18 -11.50 -4.62
CA GLU A 72 19.98 -11.36 -3.80
C GLU A 72 18.69 -11.35 -4.63
N TYR A 73 18.68 -10.71 -5.81
CA TYR A 73 17.51 -10.72 -6.70
C TYR A 73 17.26 -12.07 -7.34
N LEU A 74 18.31 -12.77 -7.77
CA LEU A 74 18.19 -14.15 -8.28
C LEU A 74 17.66 -15.09 -7.19
N GLN A 75 18.17 -14.98 -5.95
CA GLN A 75 17.66 -15.73 -4.80
C GLN A 75 16.20 -15.38 -4.47
N ALA A 76 15.79 -14.13 -4.70
CA ALA A 76 14.41 -13.69 -4.55
C ALA A 76 13.46 -14.26 -5.62
N GLY A 77 14.00 -14.84 -6.69
CA GLY A 77 13.25 -15.49 -7.76
C GLY A 77 13.14 -14.70 -9.05
N ALA A 78 13.96 -13.66 -9.23
CA ALA A 78 14.10 -12.99 -10.53
C ALA A 78 14.64 -13.98 -11.58
N GLN A 79 14.05 -13.91 -12.77
CA GLN A 79 14.38 -14.71 -13.95
C GLN A 79 15.11 -13.88 -15.02
N ILE A 80 15.00 -12.56 -14.96
CA ILE A 80 15.83 -11.63 -15.71
C ILE A 80 16.43 -10.68 -14.68
N ILE A 81 17.74 -10.46 -14.76
CA ILE A 81 18.41 -9.39 -14.02
C ILE A 81 18.99 -8.37 -15.00
N GLU A 82 18.87 -7.11 -14.67
CA GLU A 82 19.42 -6.01 -15.45
C GLU A 82 20.87 -5.74 -15.06
N THR A 83 21.77 -5.53 -16.01
CA THR A 83 23.15 -5.14 -15.70
C THR A 83 23.19 -3.79 -14.98
N ASN A 84 24.15 -3.59 -14.07
CA ASN A 84 24.38 -2.28 -13.45
C ASN A 84 25.02 -1.28 -14.45
N THR A 85 24.28 -0.91 -15.50
CA THR A 85 24.76 -0.12 -16.63
C THR A 85 23.73 0.90 -17.13
N PHE A 86 22.70 1.18 -16.36
CA PHE A 86 21.66 2.16 -16.70
C PHE A 86 22.22 3.49 -17.25
N GLY A 87 23.27 4.03 -16.62
CA GLY A 87 23.93 5.27 -17.00
C GLY A 87 25.30 5.07 -17.63
N ALA A 88 25.67 3.87 -18.08
CA ALA A 88 27.02 3.58 -18.56
C ALA A 88 27.29 4.02 -20.02
N ASN A 89 26.78 5.19 -20.41
CA ASN A 89 27.05 5.82 -21.71
C ASN A 89 27.97 7.04 -21.58
N ALA A 90 28.51 7.50 -22.71
CA ALA A 90 29.49 8.59 -22.75
C ALA A 90 28.99 9.88 -22.06
N PHE A 91 27.76 10.31 -22.31
CA PHE A 91 27.20 11.56 -21.77
C PHE A 91 26.99 11.51 -20.25
N ARG A 92 26.52 10.38 -19.72
CA ARG A 92 26.32 10.19 -18.28
C ARG A 92 27.66 10.06 -17.55
N LEU A 93 28.59 9.28 -18.08
CA LEU A 93 29.91 9.05 -17.47
C LEU A 93 30.83 10.28 -17.54
N GLU A 94 30.67 11.14 -18.54
CA GLU A 94 31.41 12.40 -18.65
C GLU A 94 31.23 13.30 -17.42
N ARG A 95 30.04 13.31 -16.80
CA ARG A 95 29.76 14.06 -15.56
C ARG A 95 30.64 13.64 -14.38
N TYR A 96 31.22 12.45 -14.44
CA TYR A 96 32.10 11.88 -13.44
C TYR A 96 33.56 11.82 -13.91
N GLY A 97 33.88 12.36 -15.11
CA GLY A 97 35.21 12.25 -15.71
C GLY A 97 35.57 10.83 -16.18
N LEU A 98 34.56 10.03 -16.55
CA LEU A 98 34.71 8.60 -16.88
C LEU A 98 34.31 8.25 -18.31
N LYS A 99 34.22 9.25 -19.20
CA LYS A 99 33.84 9.08 -20.61
C LYS A 99 34.67 8.01 -21.32
N ASP A 100 35.98 8.00 -21.10
CA ASP A 100 36.90 7.02 -21.73
C ASP A 100 36.78 5.59 -21.13
N LYS A 101 35.91 5.40 -20.13
CA LYS A 101 35.68 4.11 -19.47
C LYS A 101 34.35 3.44 -19.84
N VAL A 102 33.57 3.97 -20.79
CA VAL A 102 32.29 3.39 -21.23
C VAL A 102 32.42 1.88 -21.48
N ARG A 103 33.35 1.47 -22.34
CA ARG A 103 33.56 0.05 -22.63
C ARG A 103 33.92 -0.77 -21.39
N ALA A 104 34.84 -0.28 -20.57
CA ALA A 104 35.32 -1.01 -19.39
C ALA A 104 34.21 -1.21 -18.34
N VAL A 105 33.41 -0.17 -18.08
CA VAL A 105 32.30 -0.21 -17.12
C VAL A 105 31.21 -1.19 -17.56
N ASN A 106 30.84 -1.17 -18.85
CA ASN A 106 29.80 -2.06 -19.39
C ASN A 106 30.23 -3.53 -19.39
N ILE A 107 31.45 -3.83 -19.84
CA ILE A 107 31.97 -5.21 -19.83
C ILE A 107 32.05 -5.74 -18.40
N ALA A 108 32.50 -4.92 -17.45
CA ALA A 108 32.55 -5.31 -16.05
C ALA A 108 31.15 -5.59 -15.49
N GLY A 109 30.16 -4.73 -15.76
CA GLY A 109 28.77 -4.93 -15.35
C GLY A 109 28.17 -6.21 -15.92
N MET A 110 28.35 -6.46 -17.22
CA MET A 110 27.92 -7.68 -17.89
C MET A 110 28.56 -8.92 -17.28
N ARG A 111 29.87 -8.88 -17.04
CA ARG A 111 30.60 -10.00 -16.43
C ARG A 111 30.06 -10.34 -15.05
N LEU A 112 29.78 -9.35 -14.20
CA LEU A 112 29.27 -9.57 -12.85
C LEU A 112 27.87 -10.19 -12.85
N ALA A 113 26.96 -9.68 -13.69
CA ALA A 113 25.63 -10.24 -13.84
C ALA A 113 25.67 -11.68 -14.39
N ARG A 114 26.50 -11.93 -15.42
CA ARG A 114 26.69 -13.27 -16.00
C ARG A 114 27.24 -14.27 -14.99
N GLN A 115 28.24 -13.88 -14.19
CA GLN A 115 28.77 -14.71 -13.11
C GLN A 115 27.65 -15.14 -12.15
N CYS A 116 26.80 -14.22 -11.72
CA CYS A 116 25.69 -14.54 -10.81
C CYS A 116 24.67 -15.49 -11.44
N VAL A 117 24.31 -15.28 -12.71
CA VAL A 117 23.39 -16.16 -13.44
C VAL A 117 23.96 -17.57 -13.60
N ASN A 118 25.25 -17.68 -13.93
CA ASN A 118 25.91 -18.99 -14.04
C ASN A 118 25.95 -19.70 -12.68
N GLU A 119 26.34 -18.98 -11.61
CA GLU A 119 26.38 -19.52 -10.24
C GLU A 119 25.01 -20.02 -9.76
N ILE A 120 23.91 -19.28 -10.04
CA ILE A 120 22.58 -19.71 -9.60
C ILE A 120 22.06 -20.88 -10.43
N ARG A 121 22.38 -20.93 -11.72
CA ARG A 121 22.01 -22.02 -12.63
C ARG A 121 22.61 -23.35 -12.17
N GLU A 122 23.89 -23.32 -11.76
CA GLU A 122 24.57 -24.48 -11.17
C GLU A 122 23.94 -24.93 -9.84
N LYS A 123 23.51 -23.98 -9.00
CA LYS A 123 22.99 -24.26 -7.65
C LYS A 123 21.52 -24.67 -7.60
N GLN A 124 20.67 -24.14 -8.47
CA GLN A 124 19.21 -24.24 -8.32
C GLN A 124 18.48 -24.81 -9.54
N ALA A 125 19.20 -25.20 -10.60
CA ALA A 125 18.62 -25.65 -11.88
C ALA A 125 17.52 -24.70 -12.40
N SER A 126 17.62 -23.40 -12.09
CA SER A 126 16.70 -22.37 -12.53
C SER A 126 17.24 -21.68 -13.77
N GLU A 127 16.34 -21.39 -14.70
CA GLU A 127 16.65 -20.63 -15.91
C GLU A 127 16.52 -19.13 -15.60
N ALA A 128 17.63 -18.41 -15.74
CA ALA A 128 17.71 -16.96 -15.57
C ALA A 128 18.56 -16.34 -16.68
N PHE A 129 18.28 -15.09 -17.03
CA PHE A 129 18.90 -14.37 -18.14
C PHE A 129 19.47 -13.03 -17.69
N VAL A 130 20.48 -12.55 -18.42
CA VAL A 130 21.08 -11.23 -18.21
C VAL A 130 20.58 -10.27 -19.28
N ALA A 131 19.92 -9.19 -18.86
CA ALA A 131 19.53 -8.08 -19.72
C ALA A 131 20.58 -6.98 -19.69
N GLY A 132 21.05 -6.55 -20.87
CA GLY A 132 21.83 -5.32 -21.00
C GLY A 132 20.93 -4.11 -20.77
N ALA A 133 21.13 -3.39 -19.67
CA ALA A 133 20.32 -2.23 -19.31
C ALA A 133 20.83 -0.95 -19.98
N LEU A 134 19.94 -0.23 -20.66
CA LEU A 134 20.18 1.03 -21.34
C LEU A 134 19.18 2.07 -20.82
N GLY A 135 19.66 3.05 -20.05
CA GLY A 135 18.88 4.20 -19.61
C GLY A 135 19.07 5.44 -20.49
N PRO A 136 18.36 6.54 -20.21
CA PRO A 136 18.50 7.78 -20.95
C PRO A 136 19.90 8.40 -20.78
N LEU A 137 20.42 8.97 -21.86
CA LEU A 137 21.67 9.73 -21.95
C LEU A 137 21.70 10.93 -21.00
N GLY A 138 20.51 11.41 -20.59
CA GLY A 138 20.35 12.52 -19.65
C GLY A 138 20.63 13.88 -20.29
N VAL A 139 20.60 13.95 -21.61
CA VAL A 139 20.79 15.15 -22.44
C VAL A 139 19.60 15.31 -23.39
N GLY A 140 19.30 16.53 -23.82
CA GLY A 140 18.22 16.79 -24.78
C GLY A 140 18.69 16.62 -26.22
N LEU A 141 17.91 15.90 -27.02
CA LEU A 141 18.15 15.72 -28.46
C LEU A 141 17.57 16.88 -29.29
N ALA A 142 18.24 17.23 -30.39
CA ALA A 142 17.77 18.22 -31.35
C ALA A 142 16.39 17.82 -31.93
N PRO A 143 15.51 18.80 -32.25
CA PRO A 143 15.72 20.25 -32.20
C PRO A 143 15.47 20.90 -30.83
N ARG A 144 14.95 20.16 -29.84
CA ARG A 144 14.65 20.71 -28.51
C ARG A 144 15.88 20.84 -27.61
N GLY A 145 16.90 20.01 -27.84
CA GLY A 145 18.20 20.09 -27.16
C GLY A 145 19.36 20.27 -28.14
N ILE A 146 20.58 20.15 -27.61
CA ILE A 146 21.82 20.50 -28.31
C ILE A 146 22.56 19.29 -28.90
N VAL A 147 22.18 18.07 -28.52
CA VAL A 147 22.83 16.85 -29.00
C VAL A 147 22.18 16.40 -30.30
N ALA A 148 22.99 16.16 -31.33
CA ALA A 148 22.49 15.64 -32.60
C ALA A 148 21.97 14.21 -32.43
N VAL A 149 20.97 13.84 -33.24
CA VAL A 149 20.36 12.50 -33.20
C VAL A 149 21.41 11.41 -33.46
N ASP A 150 22.31 11.63 -34.42
CA ASP A 150 23.40 10.70 -34.74
C ASP A 150 24.41 10.56 -33.59
N GLU A 151 24.70 11.64 -32.86
CA GLU A 151 25.58 11.59 -31.68
C GLU A 151 24.93 10.79 -30.54
N ALA A 152 23.62 10.92 -30.35
CA ALA A 152 22.88 10.11 -29.39
C ALA A 152 22.90 8.61 -29.78
N ARG A 153 22.71 8.32 -31.07
CA ARG A 153 22.80 6.96 -31.62
C ARG A 153 24.18 6.35 -31.40
N ASP A 154 25.25 7.09 -31.68
CA ASP A 154 26.62 6.61 -31.49
C ASP A 154 26.95 6.33 -30.01
N ALA A 155 26.46 7.15 -29.08
CA ALA A 155 26.63 6.90 -27.65
C ALA A 155 25.95 5.60 -27.20
N PHE A 156 24.74 5.31 -27.70
CA PHE A 156 24.09 4.02 -27.44
C PHE A 156 24.83 2.86 -28.12
N ARG A 157 25.31 3.02 -29.36
CA ARG A 157 26.06 1.97 -30.08
C ARG A 157 27.33 1.56 -29.34
N GLU A 158 28.08 2.51 -28.80
CA GLU A 158 29.28 2.21 -28.00
C GLU A 158 28.92 1.33 -26.78
N GLN A 159 27.84 1.67 -26.08
CA GLN A 159 27.36 0.92 -24.93
C GLN A 159 26.87 -0.49 -25.32
N VAL A 160 26.00 -0.58 -26.33
CA VAL A 160 25.44 -1.85 -26.83
C VAL A 160 26.55 -2.79 -27.26
N LYS A 161 27.53 -2.30 -28.03
CA LYS A 161 28.65 -3.11 -28.51
C LYS A 161 29.45 -3.74 -27.37
N ALA A 162 29.65 -2.99 -26.28
CA ALA A 162 30.33 -3.50 -25.09
C ALA A 162 29.50 -4.55 -24.33
N LEU A 163 28.18 -4.37 -24.25
CA LEU A 163 27.26 -5.31 -23.57
C LEU A 163 27.01 -6.58 -24.39
N ALA A 164 27.00 -6.48 -25.71
CA ALA A 164 26.77 -7.60 -26.63
C ALA A 164 28.04 -8.37 -26.99
N GLU A 165 29.22 -7.95 -26.50
CA GLU A 165 30.49 -8.58 -26.83
C GLU A 165 30.49 -10.08 -26.49
N GLY A 166 30.65 -10.92 -27.51
CA GLY A 166 30.62 -12.39 -27.39
C GLY A 166 29.24 -13.04 -27.62
N GLY A 167 28.16 -12.26 -27.74
CA GLY A 167 26.80 -12.77 -28.00
C GLY A 167 26.11 -13.45 -26.81
N PRO A 168 24.89 -13.99 -26.97
CA PRO A 168 24.12 -14.61 -25.89
C PRO A 168 24.89 -15.68 -25.12
N GLY A 169 24.66 -15.76 -23.81
CA GLY A 169 25.42 -16.65 -22.91
C GLY A 169 26.84 -16.18 -22.58
N VAL A 170 27.40 -15.20 -23.30
CA VAL A 170 28.68 -14.55 -23.00
C VAL A 170 28.47 -13.07 -22.66
N GLY A 171 27.92 -12.30 -23.60
CA GLY A 171 27.37 -10.95 -23.42
C GLY A 171 25.89 -10.98 -23.05
N ALA A 172 25.14 -9.93 -23.41
CA ALA A 172 23.72 -9.82 -23.12
C ALA A 172 22.90 -10.95 -23.77
N ASP A 173 21.89 -11.47 -23.05
CA ASP A 173 20.91 -12.42 -23.61
C ASP A 173 19.78 -11.67 -24.34
N LEU A 174 19.43 -10.49 -23.82
CA LEU A 174 18.48 -9.53 -24.38
C LEU A 174 18.85 -8.12 -23.91
N PHE A 175 18.19 -7.10 -24.46
CA PHE A 175 18.33 -5.72 -24.00
C PHE A 175 17.05 -5.21 -23.33
N VAL A 176 17.24 -4.43 -22.27
CA VAL A 176 16.19 -3.64 -21.63
C VAL A 176 16.54 -2.17 -21.82
N ILE A 177 15.72 -1.47 -22.59
CA ILE A 177 15.78 -0.03 -22.77
C ILE A 177 14.77 0.57 -21.79
N GLU A 178 15.23 1.20 -20.72
CA GLU A 178 14.37 1.55 -19.58
C GLU A 178 14.39 3.05 -19.22
N THR A 179 13.32 3.50 -18.56
CA THR A 179 13.16 4.87 -18.05
C THR A 179 13.33 5.93 -19.13
N MET A 180 12.95 5.63 -20.36
CA MET A 180 13.06 6.59 -21.46
C MET A 180 12.01 7.69 -21.29
N MET A 181 12.47 8.95 -21.36
CA MET A 181 11.63 10.13 -21.14
C MET A 181 11.11 10.74 -22.44
N SER A 182 11.70 10.35 -23.57
CA SER A 182 11.37 10.88 -24.90
C SER A 182 11.41 9.78 -25.95
N VAL A 183 10.43 9.75 -26.84
CA VAL A 183 10.38 8.74 -27.92
C VAL A 183 11.50 8.92 -28.94
N ALA A 184 12.03 10.14 -29.09
CA ALA A 184 13.17 10.40 -29.97
C ALA A 184 14.44 9.68 -29.48
N GLU A 185 14.62 9.59 -28.16
CA GLU A 185 15.75 8.86 -27.56
C GLU A 185 15.53 7.34 -27.65
N VAL A 186 14.28 6.89 -27.50
CA VAL A 186 13.89 5.48 -27.69
C VAL A 186 14.27 4.98 -29.08
N GLU A 187 13.95 5.74 -30.14
CA GLU A 187 14.29 5.38 -31.52
C GLU A 187 15.80 5.13 -31.69
N GLN A 188 16.62 6.00 -31.08
CA GLN A 188 18.08 5.87 -31.19
C GLN A 188 18.61 4.66 -30.42
N ALA A 189 18.08 4.40 -29.23
CA ALA A 189 18.48 3.24 -28.44
C ALA A 189 18.05 1.92 -29.11
N ILE A 190 16.81 1.82 -29.61
CA ILE A 190 16.33 0.61 -30.29
C ILE A 190 17.22 0.31 -31.49
N GLY A 191 17.45 1.29 -32.34
CA GLY A 191 18.22 1.02 -33.52
C GLY A 191 19.71 0.77 -33.20
N ALA A 192 20.28 1.34 -32.13
CA ALA A 192 21.65 0.99 -31.71
C ALA A 192 21.77 -0.50 -31.40
N VAL A 193 20.73 -1.07 -30.74
CA VAL A 193 20.63 -2.51 -30.50
C VAL A 193 20.48 -3.28 -31.82
N LYS A 194 19.64 -2.81 -32.75
CA LYS A 194 19.48 -3.46 -34.07
C LYS A 194 20.76 -3.44 -34.91
N ASP A 195 21.57 -2.39 -34.82
CA ASP A 195 22.81 -2.25 -35.58
C ASP A 195 23.94 -3.14 -35.02
N GLU A 196 24.14 -3.10 -33.69
CA GLU A 196 25.32 -3.71 -33.06
C GLU A 196 25.05 -5.11 -32.49
N ALA A 197 23.80 -5.45 -32.21
CA ALA A 197 23.38 -6.74 -31.68
C ALA A 197 22.17 -7.31 -32.44
N PRO A 198 22.25 -7.45 -33.77
CA PRO A 198 21.15 -7.94 -34.57
C PRO A 198 20.74 -9.35 -34.11
N GLY A 199 19.46 -9.53 -33.83
CA GLY A 199 18.88 -10.81 -33.38
C GLY A 199 18.64 -10.90 -31.88
N LEU A 200 19.15 -9.97 -31.07
CA LEU A 200 18.78 -9.93 -29.64
C LEU A 200 17.42 -9.27 -29.44
N LYS A 201 16.65 -9.83 -28.50
CA LYS A 201 15.33 -9.34 -28.13
C LYS A 201 15.43 -8.04 -27.34
N ILE A 202 14.45 -7.14 -27.54
CA ILE A 202 14.43 -5.82 -26.91
C ILE A 202 13.14 -5.61 -26.13
N ILE A 203 13.27 -5.36 -24.83
CA ILE A 203 12.18 -4.84 -23.99
C ILE A 203 12.37 -3.32 -23.88
N VAL A 204 11.34 -2.54 -24.21
CA VAL A 204 11.40 -1.07 -24.19
C VAL A 204 10.37 -0.50 -23.24
N MET A 205 10.82 0.30 -22.28
CA MET A 205 9.96 0.91 -21.28
C MET A 205 10.16 2.42 -21.22
N VAL A 206 9.03 3.13 -21.22
CA VAL A 206 8.99 4.58 -21.00
C VAL A 206 8.61 4.88 -19.55
N THR A 207 9.08 6.01 -19.04
CA THR A 207 8.55 6.58 -17.79
C THR A 207 7.55 7.68 -18.11
N VAL A 208 6.49 7.76 -17.32
CA VAL A 208 5.37 8.68 -17.55
C VAL A 208 5.20 9.68 -16.41
N ASP A 209 4.48 10.76 -16.71
CA ASP A 209 3.95 11.71 -15.72
C ASP A 209 2.66 11.19 -15.03
N GLU A 210 2.03 12.05 -14.22
CA GLU A 210 0.82 11.71 -13.46
C GLU A 210 -0.41 11.47 -14.36
N ASP A 211 -0.42 12.05 -15.57
CA ASP A 211 -1.46 11.86 -16.58
C ASP A 211 -1.20 10.62 -17.47
N GLY A 212 -0.07 9.94 -17.25
CA GLY A 212 0.32 8.74 -17.98
C GLY A 212 0.89 9.01 -19.37
N ASN A 213 1.44 10.20 -19.61
CA ASN A 213 2.13 10.56 -20.85
C ASN A 213 3.65 10.56 -20.64
N CYS A 214 4.40 10.31 -21.71
CA CYS A 214 5.85 10.54 -21.72
C CYS A 214 6.15 12.01 -21.44
N LEU A 215 7.32 12.30 -20.87
CA LEU A 215 7.70 13.67 -20.48
C LEU A 215 7.85 14.63 -21.67
N ASP A 216 7.96 14.11 -22.90
CA ASP A 216 7.96 14.91 -24.13
C ASP A 216 6.55 15.26 -24.64
N GLY A 217 5.50 14.79 -23.95
CA GLY A 217 4.08 14.96 -24.25
C GLY A 217 3.46 13.81 -25.04
N THR A 218 4.23 12.80 -25.44
CA THR A 218 3.72 11.66 -26.22
C THR A 218 2.82 10.79 -25.35
N SER A 219 1.64 10.43 -25.86
CA SER A 219 0.75 9.49 -25.16
C SER A 219 1.39 8.11 -25.03
N ALA A 220 1.04 7.35 -23.97
CA ALA A 220 1.50 5.97 -23.82
C ALA A 220 1.14 5.09 -25.01
N GLU A 221 -0.04 5.31 -25.60
CA GLU A 221 -0.55 4.57 -26.75
C GLU A 221 0.26 4.85 -28.03
N ASP A 222 0.62 6.10 -28.28
CA ASP A 222 1.40 6.47 -29.45
C ASP A 222 2.87 6.05 -29.28
N ALA A 223 3.42 6.16 -28.07
CA ALA A 223 4.73 5.63 -27.75
C ALA A 223 4.81 4.12 -28.06
N VAL A 224 3.79 3.35 -27.69
CA VAL A 224 3.72 1.91 -28.01
C VAL A 224 3.76 1.64 -29.51
N LYS A 225 2.94 2.33 -30.31
CA LYS A 225 2.92 2.15 -31.77
C LYS A 225 4.28 2.45 -32.39
N LEU A 226 4.94 3.51 -31.93
CA LEU A 226 6.27 3.90 -32.41
C LEU A 226 7.31 2.83 -32.04
N MET A 227 7.37 2.43 -30.76
CA MET A 227 8.29 1.39 -30.28
C MET A 227 8.13 0.07 -31.04
N GLU A 228 6.90 -0.36 -31.28
CA GLU A 228 6.59 -1.55 -32.08
C GLU A 228 7.06 -1.39 -33.52
N SER A 229 6.81 -0.24 -34.16
CA SER A 229 7.26 0.03 -35.53
C SER A 229 8.79 0.06 -35.70
N TRP A 230 9.51 0.44 -34.64
CA TRP A 230 10.97 0.46 -34.60
C TRP A 230 11.59 -0.90 -34.24
N GLY A 231 10.75 -1.89 -33.90
CA GLY A 231 11.16 -3.27 -33.70
C GLY A 231 11.44 -3.67 -32.26
N ALA A 232 10.75 -3.07 -31.28
CA ALA A 232 10.67 -3.60 -29.93
C ALA A 232 9.98 -4.99 -29.93
N ASP A 233 10.49 -5.92 -29.12
CA ASP A 233 9.90 -7.25 -28.95
C ASP A 233 8.93 -7.29 -27.75
N ALA A 234 9.08 -6.36 -26.81
CA ALA A 234 8.14 -6.09 -25.72
C ALA A 234 8.16 -4.59 -25.39
N VAL A 235 7.03 -4.07 -24.92
CA VAL A 235 6.87 -2.64 -24.60
C VAL A 235 6.27 -2.46 -23.21
N GLY A 236 6.49 -1.34 -22.55
CA GLY A 236 5.99 -1.19 -21.20
C GLY A 236 6.26 0.14 -20.51
N CYS A 237 6.07 0.12 -19.20
CA CYS A 237 6.28 1.27 -18.34
C CYS A 237 6.99 0.87 -17.05
N ASN A 238 7.99 1.65 -16.67
CA ASN A 238 8.72 1.50 -15.41
C ASN A 238 8.83 2.83 -14.65
N CYS A 239 9.34 2.76 -13.43
CA CYS A 239 9.55 3.93 -12.56
C CYS A 239 8.24 4.66 -12.24
N SER A 240 8.09 5.90 -12.72
CA SER A 240 6.90 6.76 -12.61
C SER A 240 6.42 6.96 -11.15
N SER A 241 5.20 7.43 -10.94
CA SER A 241 4.64 7.70 -9.60
C SER A 241 4.25 6.43 -8.81
N GLY A 242 4.68 5.24 -9.25
CA GLY A 242 4.50 3.97 -8.55
C GLY A 242 3.42 3.06 -9.14
N PRO A 243 2.95 2.05 -8.39
CA PRO A 243 2.24 0.90 -8.97
C PRO A 243 0.87 1.21 -9.56
N GLN A 244 0.16 2.23 -9.05
CA GLN A 244 -1.15 2.62 -9.58
C GLN A 244 -1.04 3.29 -10.95
N THR A 245 -0.10 4.23 -11.11
CA THR A 245 0.17 4.91 -12.38
C THR A 245 0.61 3.92 -13.44
N VAL A 246 1.58 3.06 -13.12
CA VAL A 246 2.04 2.04 -14.07
C VAL A 246 0.91 1.09 -14.45
N LEU A 247 0.07 0.66 -13.51
CA LEU A 247 -1.07 -0.22 -13.83
C LEU A 247 -2.05 0.45 -14.83
N ALA A 248 -2.42 1.71 -14.61
CA ALA A 248 -3.30 2.45 -15.51
C ALA A 248 -2.70 2.62 -16.92
N VAL A 249 -1.38 2.85 -17.00
CA VAL A 249 -0.66 2.92 -18.28
C VAL A 249 -0.66 1.57 -18.99
N ILE A 250 -0.43 0.47 -18.28
CA ILE A 250 -0.44 -0.87 -18.86
C ILE A 250 -1.81 -1.21 -19.46
N GLU A 251 -2.90 -0.84 -18.80
CA GLU A 251 -4.26 -1.02 -19.32
C GLU A 251 -4.48 -0.26 -20.63
N ARG A 252 -4.00 0.99 -20.71
CA ARG A 252 -4.03 1.81 -21.93
C ARG A 252 -3.18 1.20 -23.05
N MET A 253 -1.94 0.83 -22.74
CA MET A 253 -1.02 0.20 -23.70
C MET A 253 -1.59 -1.11 -24.26
N ARG A 254 -2.22 -1.93 -23.41
CA ARG A 254 -2.79 -3.21 -23.82
C ARG A 254 -3.84 -3.07 -24.92
N ALA A 255 -4.59 -1.96 -24.94
CA ALA A 255 -5.63 -1.70 -25.93
C ALA A 255 -5.09 -1.49 -27.36
N VAL A 256 -3.79 -1.16 -27.51
CA VAL A 256 -3.23 -0.72 -28.80
C VAL A 256 -2.10 -1.60 -29.35
N THR A 257 -1.63 -2.61 -28.61
CA THR A 257 -0.62 -3.57 -29.11
C THR A 257 -1.02 -5.00 -28.79
N ARG A 258 -0.35 -5.98 -29.41
CA ARG A 258 -0.37 -7.40 -29.03
C ARG A 258 0.95 -7.89 -28.45
N LEU A 259 2.00 -7.07 -28.49
CA LEU A 259 3.29 -7.39 -27.90
C LEU A 259 3.16 -7.73 -26.40
N PRO A 260 4.09 -8.54 -25.87
CA PRO A 260 4.29 -8.69 -24.44
C PRO A 260 4.44 -7.33 -23.75
N LEU A 261 3.84 -7.18 -22.57
CA LEU A 261 3.86 -5.93 -21.81
C LEU A 261 4.76 -6.05 -20.58
N ALA A 262 5.59 -5.04 -20.34
CA ALA A 262 6.49 -4.94 -19.19
C ALA A 262 6.00 -3.89 -18.17
N ALA A 263 5.92 -4.26 -16.90
CA ALA A 263 5.48 -3.37 -15.82
C ALA A 263 6.42 -3.44 -14.62
N MET A 264 7.18 -2.37 -14.38
CA MET A 264 8.21 -2.32 -13.33
C MET A 264 8.15 -0.99 -12.54
N PRO A 265 7.14 -0.81 -11.66
CA PRO A 265 6.93 0.47 -10.99
C PRO A 265 7.96 0.73 -9.87
N ASN A 266 8.06 2.00 -9.47
CA ASN A 266 8.65 2.37 -8.19
C ASN A 266 7.87 1.76 -7.01
N ALA A 267 8.53 1.58 -5.87
CA ALA A 267 7.88 1.26 -4.59
C ALA A 267 7.17 2.49 -3.99
N GLY A 268 6.34 3.15 -4.79
CA GLY A 268 5.62 4.38 -4.49
C GLY A 268 6.44 5.64 -4.76
N ILE A 269 5.87 6.80 -4.44
CA ILE A 269 6.55 8.09 -4.55
C ILE A 269 7.55 8.21 -3.39
N PRO A 270 8.83 8.55 -3.64
CA PRO A 270 9.80 8.71 -2.58
C PRO A 270 9.40 9.89 -1.67
N ARG A 271 9.56 9.69 -0.36
CA ARG A 271 9.36 10.75 0.63
C ARG A 271 10.70 11.18 1.19
N ASP A 272 10.90 12.48 1.34
CA ASP A 272 12.02 12.99 2.11
C ASP A 272 11.76 12.75 3.60
N VAL A 273 12.65 12.01 4.23
CA VAL A 273 12.68 11.75 5.67
C VAL A 273 14.10 12.05 6.14
N ASP A 274 14.27 13.16 6.86
CA ASP A 274 15.57 13.62 7.36
C ASP A 274 16.65 13.73 6.26
N GLY A 275 16.29 14.22 5.08
CA GLY A 275 17.20 14.37 3.94
C GLY A 275 17.52 13.06 3.19
N ARG A 276 16.78 11.99 3.48
CA ARG A 276 16.84 10.70 2.76
C ARG A 276 15.56 10.47 1.98
N GLN A 277 15.72 9.99 0.75
CA GLN A 277 14.59 9.59 -0.09
C GLN A 277 14.19 8.14 0.26
N ILE A 278 13.03 7.97 0.89
CA ILE A 278 12.52 6.67 1.32
C ILE A 278 11.27 6.29 0.53
N TYR A 279 11.27 5.08 0.00
CA TYR A 279 10.11 4.47 -0.65
C TYR A 279 9.30 3.68 0.37
N MET A 280 7.98 3.93 0.41
CA MET A 280 7.11 3.49 1.51
C MET A 280 6.17 2.34 1.12
N THR A 281 6.17 1.91 -0.14
CA THR A 281 5.32 0.78 -0.55
C THR A 281 5.89 -0.52 0.00
N SER A 282 5.04 -1.38 0.57
CA SER A 282 5.45 -2.65 1.16
C SER A 282 5.62 -3.76 0.10
N PRO A 283 6.39 -4.82 0.41
CA PRO A 283 6.47 -6.03 -0.41
C PRO A 283 5.09 -6.62 -0.75
N GLU A 284 4.18 -6.67 0.21
CA GLU A 284 2.83 -7.25 0.08
C GLU A 284 2.00 -6.46 -0.93
N PHE A 285 2.09 -5.12 -0.88
CA PHE A 285 1.41 -4.27 -1.86
C PHE A 285 1.97 -4.49 -3.27
N MET A 286 3.30 -4.64 -3.42
CA MET A 286 3.91 -5.00 -4.71
C MET A 286 3.47 -6.40 -5.19
N GLY A 287 3.29 -7.35 -4.27
CA GLY A 287 2.69 -8.65 -4.58
C GLY A 287 1.27 -8.53 -5.14
N GLY A 288 0.43 -7.69 -4.51
CA GLY A 288 -0.92 -7.36 -5.00
C GLY A 288 -0.91 -6.59 -6.33
N PHE A 289 0.08 -5.74 -6.57
CA PHE A 289 0.30 -5.11 -7.88
C PHE A 289 0.59 -6.16 -8.95
N ALA A 290 1.52 -7.10 -8.71
CA ALA A 290 1.87 -8.12 -9.70
C ALA A 290 0.64 -8.89 -10.21
N LYS A 291 -0.27 -9.28 -9.31
CA LYS A 291 -1.52 -9.95 -9.72
C LYS A 291 -2.40 -9.09 -10.63
N ARG A 292 -2.55 -7.81 -10.30
CA ARG A 292 -3.35 -6.88 -11.10
C ARG A 292 -2.70 -6.59 -12.45
N ALA A 293 -1.38 -6.45 -12.49
CA ALA A 293 -0.63 -6.22 -13.72
C ALA A 293 -0.76 -7.41 -14.68
N VAL A 294 -0.68 -8.66 -14.20
CA VAL A 294 -0.99 -9.86 -15.03
C VAL A 294 -2.39 -9.77 -15.62
N LYS A 295 -3.39 -9.44 -14.79
CA LYS A 295 -4.79 -9.30 -15.25
C LYS A 295 -4.96 -8.17 -16.28
N ALA A 296 -4.19 -7.09 -16.17
CA ALA A 296 -4.13 -6.00 -17.14
C ALA A 296 -3.37 -6.39 -18.44
N GLY A 297 -2.75 -7.57 -18.47
CA GLY A 297 -2.08 -8.13 -19.64
C GLY A 297 -0.56 -7.95 -19.66
N ALA A 298 0.06 -7.56 -18.54
CA ALA A 298 1.51 -7.57 -18.36
C ALA A 298 2.05 -8.99 -18.20
N THR A 299 3.18 -9.24 -18.83
CA THR A 299 3.84 -10.55 -18.86
C THR A 299 5.29 -10.49 -18.38
N PHE A 300 5.95 -9.33 -18.48
CA PHE A 300 7.17 -9.04 -17.75
C PHE A 300 6.85 -8.16 -16.55
N LEU A 301 7.22 -8.60 -15.36
CA LEU A 301 6.93 -7.89 -14.10
C LEU A 301 8.21 -7.71 -13.32
N GLY A 302 8.40 -6.58 -12.68
CA GLY A 302 9.59 -6.31 -11.89
C GLY A 302 9.39 -5.10 -11.00
N GLY A 303 10.48 -4.46 -10.64
CA GLY A 303 10.45 -3.24 -9.84
C GLY A 303 11.51 -2.24 -10.27
N CYS A 304 11.22 -0.96 -10.08
CA CYS A 304 12.21 0.12 -10.26
C CYS A 304 12.58 0.69 -8.88
N CYS A 305 12.80 2.01 -8.75
CA CYS A 305 13.31 2.63 -7.53
C CYS A 305 12.50 2.25 -6.27
N GLY A 306 13.20 1.94 -5.19
CA GLY A 306 12.59 1.53 -3.92
C GLY A 306 12.24 0.05 -3.81
N THR A 307 12.16 -0.68 -4.92
CA THR A 307 11.91 -2.12 -4.88
C THR A 307 13.17 -2.87 -4.46
N THR A 308 12.99 -3.93 -3.69
CA THR A 308 14.07 -4.69 -3.02
C THR A 308 13.84 -6.19 -3.20
N PRO A 309 14.81 -7.05 -2.85
CA PRO A 309 14.62 -8.52 -2.90
C PRO A 309 13.42 -9.02 -2.09
N ALA A 310 12.94 -8.28 -1.08
CA ALA A 310 11.70 -8.61 -0.38
C ALA A 310 10.46 -8.42 -1.27
N HIS A 311 10.41 -7.33 -2.04
CA HIS A 311 9.34 -7.07 -3.01
C HIS A 311 9.31 -8.11 -4.12
N ILE A 312 10.48 -8.49 -4.65
CA ILE A 312 10.59 -9.53 -5.69
C ILE A 312 10.11 -10.88 -5.17
N ARG A 313 10.45 -11.27 -3.93
CA ARG A 313 9.90 -12.48 -3.27
C ARG A 313 8.38 -12.43 -3.14
N ALA A 314 7.82 -11.30 -2.72
CA ALA A 314 6.38 -11.14 -2.57
C ALA A 314 5.64 -11.20 -3.92
N MET A 315 6.21 -10.62 -4.98
CA MET A 315 5.70 -10.77 -6.35
C MET A 315 5.79 -12.21 -6.82
N ARG A 316 6.93 -12.89 -6.65
CA ARG A 316 7.11 -14.30 -6.98
C ARG A 316 6.09 -15.20 -6.29
N HIS A 317 5.86 -14.98 -5.00
CA HIS A 317 4.85 -15.71 -4.22
C HIS A 317 3.44 -15.48 -4.79
N SER A 318 3.11 -14.22 -5.08
CA SER A 318 1.82 -13.84 -5.66
C SER A 318 1.56 -14.45 -7.03
N LEU A 319 2.58 -14.50 -7.90
CA LEU A 319 2.50 -15.11 -9.22
C LEU A 319 2.38 -16.64 -9.15
N ARG A 320 3.08 -17.30 -8.22
CA ARG A 320 2.92 -18.73 -7.98
C ARG A 320 1.51 -19.06 -7.49
N ALA A 321 0.96 -18.24 -6.60
CA ALA A 321 -0.41 -18.42 -6.12
C ALA A 321 -1.43 -18.31 -7.27
N LEU A 322 -1.25 -17.34 -8.18
CA LEU A 322 -2.09 -17.24 -9.39
C LEU A 322 -1.97 -18.46 -10.29
N GLY A 323 -0.75 -18.86 -10.66
CA GLY A 323 -0.55 -20.02 -11.52
C GLY A 323 -1.02 -21.35 -10.90
N ALA A 324 -0.94 -21.51 -9.58
CA ALA A 324 -1.49 -22.68 -8.89
C ALA A 324 -3.03 -22.67 -8.88
N MET A 325 -3.65 -21.48 -8.78
CA MET A 325 -5.09 -21.34 -8.93
C MET A 325 -5.54 -21.67 -10.35
N GLU A 326 -4.80 -21.27 -11.39
CA GLU A 326 -5.09 -21.55 -12.81
C GLU A 326 -4.83 -23.01 -13.20
N ALA A 327 -3.71 -23.61 -12.77
CA ALA A 327 -3.40 -25.02 -13.02
C ALA A 327 -4.29 -26.00 -12.22
N GLY A 328 -4.91 -25.53 -11.13
CA GLY A 328 -5.93 -26.27 -10.39
C GLY A 328 -7.28 -26.36 -11.13
N ILE A 329 -7.48 -25.62 -12.23
CA ILE A 329 -8.74 -25.55 -12.99
C ILE A 329 -8.79 -26.62 -14.10
N HIS A 330 -8.47 -27.87 -13.76
CA HIS A 330 -9.01 -29.05 -14.44
C HIS A 330 -9.81 -29.97 -13.50
N ALA A 331 -9.95 -29.60 -12.23
CA ALA A 331 -11.02 -30.11 -11.40
C ALA A 331 -12.21 -29.17 -11.53
N VAL A 332 -13.35 -29.76 -11.92
CA VAL A 332 -14.73 -29.25 -11.92
C VAL A 332 -14.84 -27.84 -11.35
N VAL A 333 -15.29 -26.90 -12.19
CA VAL A 333 -15.81 -25.61 -11.76
C VAL A 333 -16.93 -25.87 -10.75
N GLU A 334 -16.59 -25.90 -9.47
CA GLU A 334 -17.58 -25.53 -8.48
C GLU A 334 -17.73 -24.02 -8.61
N ALA A 335 -18.96 -23.63 -8.88
CA ALA A 335 -19.41 -22.25 -8.83
C ALA A 335 -18.81 -21.55 -7.59
N PRO A 336 -18.60 -20.22 -7.62
CA PRO A 336 -18.23 -19.49 -6.42
C PRO A 336 -19.09 -20.01 -5.28
N VAL A 337 -18.46 -20.52 -4.21
CA VAL A 337 -19.19 -20.94 -3.02
C VAL A 337 -19.79 -19.68 -2.45
N GLU A 338 -20.98 -19.33 -2.93
CA GLU A 338 -21.88 -18.43 -2.26
C GLU A 338 -22.11 -19.05 -0.90
N SER A 339 -21.71 -18.31 0.13
CA SER A 339 -22.00 -18.77 1.46
C SER A 339 -23.52 -18.92 1.59
N LYS A 340 -23.95 -20.10 2.02
CA LYS A 340 -25.34 -20.33 2.41
C LYS A 340 -25.65 -19.76 3.79
N VAL A 341 -24.64 -19.23 4.49
CA VAL A 341 -24.76 -18.66 5.83
C VAL A 341 -24.99 -17.17 5.68
N GLU A 342 -26.24 -16.77 5.88
CA GLU A 342 -26.61 -15.37 6.06
C GLU A 342 -26.37 -14.96 7.52
N PRO A 343 -25.78 -13.79 7.80
CA PRO A 343 -25.70 -13.29 9.16
C PRO A 343 -27.13 -13.03 9.71
N PRO A 344 -27.35 -13.19 11.03
CA PRO A 344 -28.61 -12.80 11.64
C PRO A 344 -28.98 -11.35 11.28
N PRO A 345 -30.26 -10.97 11.24
CA PRO A 345 -30.65 -9.57 11.05
C PRO A 345 -29.95 -8.67 12.08
N LEU A 346 -29.57 -7.45 11.70
CA LEU A 346 -28.83 -6.52 12.57
C LEU A 346 -29.47 -6.38 13.97
N LYS A 347 -30.80 -6.35 14.04
CA LYS A 347 -31.56 -6.25 15.29
C LYS A 347 -31.34 -7.40 16.28
N ASP A 348 -30.90 -8.56 15.78
CA ASP A 348 -30.75 -9.80 16.55
C ASP A 348 -29.27 -10.11 16.83
N ARG A 349 -28.33 -9.26 16.36
CA ARG A 349 -26.88 -9.47 16.54
C ARG A 349 -26.35 -9.00 17.89
N SER A 350 -26.83 -7.85 18.36
CA SER A 350 -26.37 -7.18 19.58
C SER A 350 -27.40 -6.15 20.07
N LYS A 351 -27.29 -5.68 21.33
CA LYS A 351 -28.14 -4.58 21.84
C LYS A 351 -28.00 -3.35 20.95
N ILE A 352 -26.76 -2.98 20.61
CA ILE A 352 -26.48 -1.82 19.75
C ILE A 352 -27.03 -2.03 18.34
N GLY A 353 -26.90 -3.22 17.76
CA GLY A 353 -27.51 -3.56 16.47
C GLY A 353 -29.03 -3.41 16.49
N GLY A 354 -29.68 -3.87 17.56
CA GLY A 354 -31.09 -3.63 17.88
C GLY A 354 -31.48 -2.16 17.83
N MET A 355 -30.80 -1.34 18.61
CA MET A 355 -31.07 0.09 18.72
C MET A 355 -30.86 0.81 17.37
N ILE A 356 -29.77 0.51 16.66
CA ILE A 356 -29.48 1.08 15.33
C ILE A 356 -30.56 0.69 14.31
N ALA A 357 -30.96 -0.58 14.27
CA ALA A 357 -32.03 -1.05 13.39
C ALA A 357 -33.39 -0.41 13.72
N ALA A 358 -33.66 -0.14 14.99
CA ALA A 358 -34.86 0.54 15.47
C ALA A 358 -34.80 2.08 15.36
N SER A 359 -33.67 2.65 14.90
CA SER A 359 -33.42 4.10 14.90
C SER A 359 -33.54 4.75 16.29
N GLU A 360 -33.25 4.01 17.35
CA GLU A 360 -33.19 4.53 18.72
C GLU A 360 -31.91 5.34 18.95
N PHE A 361 -31.96 6.27 19.90
CA PHE A 361 -30.83 7.12 20.21
C PHE A 361 -29.83 6.39 21.12
N VAL A 362 -28.63 6.12 20.62
CA VAL A 362 -27.59 5.35 21.31
C VAL A 362 -26.66 6.24 22.13
N THR A 363 -26.35 5.85 23.36
CA THR A 363 -25.35 6.51 24.20
C THR A 363 -24.14 5.61 24.47
N LEU A 364 -22.96 6.04 24.03
CA LEU A 364 -21.70 5.32 24.20
C LEU A 364 -20.74 6.11 25.08
N VAL A 365 -19.93 5.42 25.88
CA VAL A 365 -18.81 6.03 26.60
C VAL A 365 -17.52 5.27 26.31
N GLU A 366 -16.44 6.02 26.03
CA GLU A 366 -15.14 5.44 25.73
C GLU A 366 -14.33 5.18 27.01
N ILE A 367 -13.88 3.93 27.19
CA ILE A 367 -12.96 3.51 28.27
C ILE A 367 -11.67 2.99 27.64
N VAL A 368 -10.58 3.73 27.84
CA VAL A 368 -9.25 3.37 27.31
C VAL A 368 -8.63 2.25 28.14
N PRO A 369 -8.10 1.18 27.52
CA PRO A 369 -7.40 0.12 28.25
C PRO A 369 -6.25 0.63 29.13
N PRO A 370 -6.01 0.04 30.31
CA PRO A 370 -4.91 0.45 31.17
C PRO A 370 -3.56 0.09 30.55
N LYS A 371 -2.49 0.75 30.99
CA LYS A 371 -1.11 0.40 30.59
C LYS A 371 -0.59 -0.87 31.28
N GLY A 372 -1.15 -1.20 32.44
CA GLY A 372 -0.74 -2.35 33.26
C GLY A 372 -1.73 -3.51 33.16
N ILE A 373 -1.51 -4.51 34.01
CA ILE A 373 -2.33 -5.73 34.11
C ILE A 373 -3.61 -5.56 34.94
N ASP A 374 -3.68 -4.51 35.76
CA ASP A 374 -4.84 -4.21 36.60
C ASP A 374 -5.82 -3.29 35.86
N CYS A 375 -7.06 -3.76 35.67
CA CYS A 375 -8.16 -3.03 35.05
C CYS A 375 -9.30 -2.71 36.03
N SER A 376 -9.07 -2.79 37.34
CA SER A 376 -10.11 -2.59 38.37
C SER A 376 -10.78 -1.22 38.28
N LYS A 377 -10.03 -0.18 37.88
CA LYS A 377 -10.57 1.19 37.71
C LYS A 377 -11.50 1.28 36.51
N GLU A 378 -11.13 0.65 35.40
CA GLU A 378 -11.93 0.58 34.19
C GLU A 378 -13.22 -0.22 34.43
N LEU A 379 -13.14 -1.33 35.18
CA LEU A 379 -14.31 -2.12 35.58
C LEU A 379 -15.27 -1.36 36.49
N GLU A 380 -14.75 -0.63 37.49
CA GLU A 380 -15.59 0.19 38.35
C GLU A 380 -16.23 1.36 37.58
N GLY A 381 -15.47 1.98 36.67
CA GLY A 381 -16.00 2.98 35.74
C GLY A 381 -17.14 2.44 34.87
N ALA A 382 -16.93 1.27 34.25
CA ALA A 382 -17.95 0.61 33.45
C ALA A 382 -19.20 0.27 34.27
N ARG A 383 -19.04 -0.18 35.53
CA ARG A 383 -20.15 -0.45 36.45
C ARG A 383 -20.96 0.80 36.75
N GLN A 384 -20.31 1.92 37.05
CA GLN A 384 -20.99 3.19 37.28
C GLN A 384 -21.79 3.62 36.06
N LEU A 385 -21.18 3.56 34.87
CA LEU A 385 -21.85 3.93 33.62
C LEU A 385 -23.04 3.02 33.30
N TYR A 386 -22.91 1.71 33.57
CA TYR A 386 -24.00 0.75 33.43
C TYR A 386 -25.19 1.08 34.35
N LEU A 387 -24.93 1.37 35.63
CA LEU A 387 -25.98 1.75 36.59
C LEU A 387 -26.68 3.07 36.22
N LEU A 388 -25.94 3.99 35.60
CA LEU A 388 -26.47 5.27 35.11
C LEU A 388 -27.22 5.14 33.77
N GLY A 389 -27.18 3.98 33.13
CA GLY A 389 -27.96 3.68 31.93
C GLY A 389 -27.27 3.99 30.59
N VAL A 390 -25.93 4.02 30.57
CA VAL A 390 -25.17 4.07 29.29
C VAL A 390 -25.39 2.78 28.50
N ASP A 391 -25.53 2.87 27.19
CA ASP A 391 -25.94 1.72 26.38
C ASP A 391 -24.85 0.68 26.16
N ALA A 392 -23.63 1.15 25.84
CA ALA A 392 -22.45 0.32 25.66
C ALA A 392 -21.15 1.09 25.90
N ILE A 393 -20.07 0.34 26.12
CA ILE A 393 -18.72 0.88 26.31
C ILE A 393 -17.90 0.69 25.04
N ASN A 394 -17.33 1.78 24.52
CA ASN A 394 -16.33 1.73 23.45
C ASN A 394 -14.94 1.53 24.04
N VAL A 395 -14.17 0.59 23.48
CA VAL A 395 -12.82 0.28 23.97
C VAL A 395 -11.81 0.47 22.84
N PRO A 396 -11.01 1.56 22.85
CA PRO A 396 -10.04 1.85 21.81
C PRO A 396 -8.81 0.93 21.88
N ASP A 397 -8.42 0.37 20.74
CA ASP A 397 -7.22 -0.45 20.62
C ASP A 397 -5.96 0.40 20.49
N SER A 398 -5.20 0.44 21.58
CA SER A 398 -3.88 1.07 21.67
C SER A 398 -3.84 2.47 21.01
N PRO A 399 -4.71 3.41 21.45
CA PRO A 399 -4.81 4.73 20.83
C PRO A 399 -3.45 5.45 20.85
N ARG A 400 -3.11 6.12 19.73
CA ARG A 400 -1.78 6.73 19.48
C ARG A 400 -0.64 5.72 19.48
N ALA A 401 -0.90 4.47 19.05
CA ALA A 401 0.08 3.38 19.01
C ALA A 401 0.81 3.14 20.35
N SER A 402 0.10 3.31 21.47
CA SER A 402 0.61 3.12 22.83
C SER A 402 0.37 1.69 23.31
N ALA A 403 1.42 0.95 23.68
CA ALA A 403 1.29 -0.37 24.30
C ALA A 403 0.46 -0.31 25.60
N ARG A 404 -0.59 -1.14 25.66
CA ARG A 404 -1.60 -1.23 26.73
C ARG A 404 -2.13 -2.66 26.82
N MET A 405 -2.95 -2.95 27.84
CA MET A 405 -3.82 -4.13 27.83
C MET A 405 -4.60 -4.17 26.50
N SER A 406 -4.75 -5.36 25.91
CA SER A 406 -5.47 -5.49 24.64
C SER A 406 -6.92 -5.04 24.81
N ALA A 407 -7.44 -4.30 23.83
CA ALA A 407 -8.84 -3.85 23.86
C ALA A 407 -9.81 -5.03 23.93
N GLN A 408 -9.53 -6.12 23.20
CA GLN A 408 -10.32 -7.35 23.24
C GLN A 408 -10.39 -7.94 24.66
N SER A 409 -9.27 -8.00 25.38
CA SER A 409 -9.26 -8.49 26.77
C SER A 409 -10.12 -7.62 27.67
N LEU A 410 -10.01 -6.29 27.59
CA LEU A 410 -10.81 -5.39 28.41
C LEU A 410 -12.31 -5.48 28.07
N CYS A 411 -12.68 -5.58 26.78
CA CYS A 411 -14.06 -5.78 26.35
C CYS A 411 -14.68 -7.00 27.03
N VAL A 412 -13.97 -8.13 27.00
CA VAL A 412 -14.42 -9.39 27.61
C VAL A 412 -14.54 -9.26 29.12
N GLN A 413 -13.57 -8.63 29.79
CA GLN A 413 -13.64 -8.43 31.24
C GLN A 413 -14.82 -7.54 31.66
N ILE A 414 -15.08 -6.45 30.93
CA ILE A 414 -16.24 -5.60 31.18
C ILE A 414 -17.53 -6.40 31.01
N GLN A 415 -17.69 -7.16 29.92
CA GLN A 415 -18.88 -7.97 29.70
C GLN A 415 -19.07 -9.05 30.79
N GLN A 416 -17.99 -9.72 31.22
CA GLN A 416 -18.08 -10.78 32.22
C GLN A 416 -18.32 -10.28 33.64
N HIS A 417 -17.73 -9.15 34.03
CA HIS A 417 -17.78 -8.65 35.41
C HIS A 417 -18.87 -7.59 35.64
N VAL A 418 -19.31 -6.90 34.60
CA VAL A 418 -20.29 -5.81 34.68
C VAL A 418 -21.57 -6.13 33.93
N GLY A 419 -21.48 -6.86 32.81
CA GLY A 419 -22.64 -7.21 31.98
C GLY A 419 -23.05 -6.13 30.97
N ILE A 420 -22.33 -5.00 30.90
CA ILE A 420 -22.54 -3.99 29.87
C ILE A 420 -21.89 -4.41 28.55
N GLU A 421 -22.63 -4.23 27.45
CA GLU A 421 -22.15 -4.56 26.11
C GLU A 421 -20.97 -3.67 25.71
N THR A 422 -20.04 -4.23 24.94
CA THR A 422 -18.85 -3.50 24.48
C THR A 422 -18.75 -3.45 22.97
N ILE A 423 -18.07 -2.42 22.49
CA ILE A 423 -17.69 -2.26 21.09
C ILE A 423 -16.16 -2.23 21.03
N LEU A 424 -15.62 -3.25 20.37
CA LEU A 424 -14.19 -3.42 20.19
C LEU A 424 -13.71 -2.52 19.04
N HIS A 425 -12.91 -1.50 19.35
CA HIS A 425 -12.12 -0.87 18.29
C HIS A 425 -11.04 -1.85 17.86
N TYR A 426 -10.97 -2.15 16.57
CA TYR A 426 -10.03 -3.13 16.05
C TYR A 426 -9.16 -2.48 14.98
N THR A 427 -7.84 -2.46 15.20
CA THR A 427 -6.88 -1.74 14.34
C THR A 427 -6.04 -2.69 13.47
N CYS A 428 -5.74 -2.27 12.24
CA CYS A 428 -4.93 -3.05 11.29
C CYS A 428 -3.41 -2.75 11.38
N ARG A 429 -3.02 -1.74 12.18
CA ARG A 429 -1.67 -1.18 12.29
C ARG A 429 -0.57 -2.25 12.42
N ASP A 430 -0.79 -3.19 13.32
CA ASP A 430 0.21 -4.09 13.89
C ASP A 430 -0.16 -5.58 13.70
N ARG A 431 -1.13 -5.87 12.82
CA ARG A 431 -1.67 -7.23 12.63
C ARG A 431 -1.72 -7.61 11.14
N ASN A 432 -1.30 -8.82 10.85
CA ASN A 432 -1.42 -9.41 9.51
C ASN A 432 -2.79 -10.08 9.34
N VAL A 433 -3.15 -10.46 8.10
CA VAL A 433 -4.47 -11.05 7.81
C VAL A 433 -4.77 -12.34 8.59
N LEU A 434 -3.75 -13.09 9.03
CA LEU A 434 -3.95 -14.30 9.84
C LEU A 434 -4.34 -13.93 11.27
N SER A 435 -3.61 -12.99 11.88
CA SER A 435 -3.93 -12.46 13.21
C SER A 435 -5.31 -11.82 13.22
N ILE A 436 -5.66 -11.04 12.20
CA ILE A 436 -6.98 -10.40 12.09
C ILE A 436 -8.11 -11.43 12.14
N GLN A 437 -8.04 -12.46 11.31
CA GLN A 437 -9.08 -13.49 11.27
C GLN A 437 -9.11 -14.31 12.56
N SER A 438 -7.94 -14.71 13.09
CA SER A 438 -7.84 -15.46 14.33
C SER A 438 -8.45 -14.69 15.51
N ASP A 439 -8.11 -13.42 15.65
CA ASP A 439 -8.62 -12.56 16.72
C ASP A 439 -10.13 -12.37 16.60
N LEU A 440 -10.66 -12.09 15.41
CA LEU A 440 -12.09 -11.83 15.21
C LEU A 440 -12.94 -13.09 15.38
N ILE A 441 -12.48 -14.25 14.90
CA ILE A 441 -13.13 -15.54 15.16
C ILE A 441 -13.14 -15.82 16.67
N GLY A 442 -11.99 -15.62 17.33
CA GLY A 442 -11.86 -15.74 18.79
C GLY A 442 -12.80 -14.80 19.54
N ALA A 443 -12.84 -13.52 19.17
CA ALA A 443 -13.69 -12.49 19.74
C ALA A 443 -15.18 -12.86 19.64
N SER A 444 -15.63 -13.36 18.48
CA SER A 444 -17.01 -13.84 18.31
C SER A 444 -17.29 -15.05 19.21
N SER A 445 -16.36 -16.01 19.27
CA SER A 445 -16.49 -17.23 20.07
C SER A 445 -16.63 -16.99 21.57
N ILE A 446 -16.02 -15.91 22.08
CA ILE A 446 -16.08 -15.50 23.48
C ILE A 446 -17.18 -14.45 23.76
N GLY A 447 -18.03 -14.18 22.78
CA GLY A 447 -19.26 -13.40 22.95
C GLY A 447 -19.14 -11.91 22.69
N LEU A 448 -18.09 -11.41 22.02
CA LEU A 448 -18.07 -10.04 21.51
C LEU A 448 -18.96 -9.95 20.27
N LYS A 449 -19.77 -8.89 20.18
CA LYS A 449 -20.78 -8.73 19.14
C LYS A 449 -20.65 -7.47 18.31
N ASN A 450 -19.86 -6.48 18.73
CA ASN A 450 -19.71 -5.23 18.01
C ASN A 450 -18.25 -4.92 17.75
N VAL A 451 -17.95 -4.48 16.53
CA VAL A 451 -16.60 -4.09 16.11
C VAL A 451 -16.61 -2.73 15.42
N LEU A 452 -15.64 -1.90 15.77
CA LEU A 452 -15.31 -0.67 15.07
C LEU A 452 -14.03 -0.88 14.27
N CYS A 453 -14.16 -0.98 12.95
CA CYS A 453 -13.07 -1.27 12.05
C CYS A 453 -12.21 -0.02 11.79
N LEU A 454 -10.91 -0.10 12.11
CA LEU A 454 -9.96 1.01 12.03
C LEU A 454 -8.68 0.60 11.29
N THR A 455 -8.11 1.52 10.51
CA THR A 455 -6.75 1.35 9.97
C THR A 455 -5.74 1.39 11.12
N GLY A 456 -5.92 2.34 12.05
CA GLY A 456 -5.06 2.54 13.22
C GLY A 456 -3.98 3.60 12.99
N ASP A 457 -3.56 4.25 14.08
CA ASP A 457 -2.47 5.24 14.05
C ASP A 457 -1.14 4.54 13.72
N PRO A 458 -0.24 5.13 12.91
CA PRO A 458 1.08 4.56 12.62
C PRO A 458 1.91 4.32 13.90
N PRO A 459 2.73 3.23 13.97
CA PRO A 459 3.55 2.93 15.16
C PRO A 459 4.47 4.08 15.60
N LYS A 460 4.94 4.89 14.64
CA LYS A 460 5.77 6.08 14.86
C LYS A 460 5.13 7.15 15.75
N MET A 461 3.81 7.14 15.92
CA MET A 461 3.10 8.05 16.84
C MET A 461 3.15 7.59 18.30
N GLY A 462 3.58 6.35 18.54
CA GLY A 462 3.63 5.73 19.86
C GLY A 462 5.00 5.78 20.51
N ASN A 463 5.13 5.04 21.62
CA ASN A 463 6.35 4.99 22.43
C ASN A 463 7.43 4.06 21.84
N TYR A 464 7.10 3.31 20.79
CA TYR A 464 7.98 2.34 20.13
C TYR A 464 8.03 2.66 18.63
N PRO A 465 8.73 3.73 18.23
CA PRO A 465 8.74 4.19 16.84
C PRO A 465 9.37 3.19 15.87
N ASP A 466 10.22 2.27 16.38
CA ASP A 466 10.86 1.20 15.61
C ASP A 466 9.97 -0.04 15.43
N ALA A 467 8.77 -0.07 16.04
CA ALA A 467 7.85 -1.18 15.88
C ALA A 467 7.38 -1.29 14.42
N THR A 468 7.39 -2.52 13.89
CA THR A 468 7.02 -2.79 12.50
C THR A 468 5.54 -2.46 12.26
N ALA A 469 5.31 -1.65 11.25
CA ALA A 469 3.99 -1.40 10.69
C ALA A 469 3.60 -2.59 9.78
N VAL A 470 2.47 -3.24 10.05
CA VAL A 470 2.02 -4.40 9.27
C VAL A 470 1.05 -3.96 8.17
N PHE A 471 -0.12 -3.41 8.54
CA PHE A 471 -1.10 -2.83 7.60
C PHE A 471 -1.38 -3.69 6.34
N ASP A 472 -1.47 -5.02 6.49
CA ASP A 472 -1.85 -5.92 5.38
C ASP A 472 -3.18 -5.48 4.73
N VAL A 473 -4.07 -4.91 5.54
CA VAL A 473 -5.33 -4.30 5.13
C VAL A 473 -5.54 -2.96 5.84
N ASP A 474 -6.41 -2.13 5.29
CA ASP A 474 -6.90 -0.91 5.95
C ASP A 474 -8.33 -1.11 6.50
N ALA A 475 -8.95 -0.06 7.05
CA ALA A 475 -10.31 -0.14 7.58
C ALA A 475 -11.34 -0.68 6.56
N ILE A 476 -11.19 -0.41 5.26
CA ILE A 476 -12.12 -0.87 4.21
C ILE A 476 -11.91 -2.38 4.01
N GLY A 477 -10.65 -2.82 3.92
CA GLY A 477 -10.31 -4.24 3.85
C GLY A 477 -10.78 -5.02 5.08
N LEU A 478 -10.64 -4.43 6.27
CA LEU A 478 -11.11 -5.02 7.52
C LEU A 478 -12.64 -5.21 7.54
N VAL A 479 -13.41 -4.22 7.09
CA VAL A 479 -14.88 -4.36 6.95
C VAL A 479 -15.21 -5.54 6.04
N LYS A 480 -14.52 -5.71 4.91
CA LYS A 480 -14.73 -6.86 4.00
C LYS A 480 -14.40 -8.19 4.66
N ILE A 481 -13.34 -8.26 5.46
CA ILE A 481 -12.99 -9.46 6.24
C ILE A 481 -14.10 -9.78 7.23
N VAL A 482 -14.53 -8.80 8.04
CA VAL A 482 -15.60 -8.98 9.03
C VAL A 482 -16.91 -9.40 8.34
N GLN A 483 -17.23 -8.82 7.19
CA GLN A 483 -18.39 -9.24 6.39
C GLN A 483 -18.25 -10.67 5.89
N GLY A 484 -17.08 -11.09 5.41
CA GLY A 484 -16.81 -12.49 5.07
C GLY A 484 -17.09 -13.43 6.25
N LEU A 485 -16.54 -13.11 7.43
CA LEU A 485 -16.73 -13.89 8.66
C LEU A 485 -18.20 -13.92 9.11
N ASN A 486 -18.93 -12.81 8.94
CA ASN A 486 -20.37 -12.75 9.19
C ASN A 486 -21.17 -13.65 8.25
N HIS A 487 -20.69 -13.87 7.03
CA HIS A 487 -21.24 -14.88 6.13
C HIS A 487 -20.57 -16.24 6.32
N GLY A 488 -19.91 -16.49 7.46
CA GLY A 488 -19.31 -17.78 7.79
C GLY A 488 -18.17 -18.22 6.89
N MET A 489 -17.45 -17.27 6.30
CA MET A 489 -16.33 -17.54 5.40
C MET A 489 -15.08 -16.78 5.83
N ASP A 490 -13.92 -17.43 5.74
CA ASP A 490 -12.63 -16.75 5.88
C ASP A 490 -12.27 -15.96 4.60
N ILE A 491 -11.13 -15.26 4.61
CA ILE A 491 -10.63 -14.46 3.47
C ILE A 491 -10.36 -15.33 2.22
N GLY A 492 -10.03 -16.60 2.43
CA GLY A 492 -9.80 -17.60 1.40
C GLY A 492 -11.09 -18.29 0.92
N LYS A 493 -12.27 -17.84 1.40
CA LYS A 493 -13.57 -18.46 1.12
C LYS A 493 -13.70 -19.88 1.65
N ASN A 494 -12.99 -20.23 2.71
CA ASN A 494 -13.24 -21.47 3.43
C ASN A 494 -14.34 -21.26 4.48
N PRO A 495 -15.26 -22.23 4.66
CA PRO A 495 -16.27 -22.13 5.68
C PRO A 495 -15.66 -22.21 7.08
N ILE A 496 -16.09 -21.32 7.98
CA ILE A 496 -15.64 -21.31 9.39
C ILE A 496 -16.64 -21.98 10.34
N GLY A 497 -17.69 -22.61 9.79
CA GLY A 497 -18.69 -23.37 10.53
C GLY A 497 -19.92 -22.59 10.98
N GLY A 498 -19.95 -21.25 10.82
CA GLY A 498 -21.12 -20.43 11.15
C GLY A 498 -20.85 -18.93 11.03
N SER A 499 -21.88 -18.12 11.22
CA SER A 499 -21.76 -16.65 11.19
C SER A 499 -21.10 -16.12 12.47
N THR A 500 -20.14 -15.20 12.34
CA THR A 500 -19.65 -14.46 13.51
C THR A 500 -20.67 -13.47 14.08
N GLY A 501 -21.67 -13.06 13.27
CA GLY A 501 -22.78 -12.22 13.69
C GLY A 501 -22.37 -10.86 14.27
N PHE A 502 -21.24 -10.30 13.85
CA PHE A 502 -20.80 -8.98 14.28
C PHE A 502 -21.71 -7.89 13.72
N THR A 503 -22.02 -6.92 14.57
CA THR A 503 -22.45 -5.60 14.17
C THR A 503 -21.22 -4.78 13.76
N VAL A 504 -21.21 -4.28 12.53
CA VAL A 504 -20.02 -3.70 11.89
C VAL A 504 -20.11 -2.18 11.81
N SER A 505 -19.17 -1.50 12.46
CA SER A 505 -19.09 -0.04 12.45
C SER A 505 -17.74 0.46 11.94
N VAL A 506 -17.72 1.73 11.50
CA VAL A 506 -16.52 2.39 10.99
C VAL A 506 -16.35 3.79 11.56
N ALA A 507 -15.09 4.26 11.63
CA ALA A 507 -14.83 5.63 12.02
C ALA A 507 -14.90 6.61 10.84
N ALA A 508 -15.32 7.84 11.09
CA ALA A 508 -15.17 8.97 10.18
C ALA A 508 -14.59 10.19 10.90
N ASN A 509 -13.87 11.06 10.20
CA ASN A 509 -13.34 12.29 10.78
C ASN A 509 -13.87 13.55 10.06
N PRO A 510 -14.94 14.19 10.58
CA PRO A 510 -15.50 15.40 10.00
C PRO A 510 -14.52 16.59 9.95
N GLY A 511 -13.49 16.60 10.80
CA GLY A 511 -12.58 17.73 10.98
C GLY A 511 -11.29 17.68 10.15
N VAL A 512 -11.15 16.74 9.22
CA VAL A 512 -9.95 16.63 8.37
C VAL A 512 -9.85 17.75 7.33
N PRO A 513 -8.63 18.20 6.97
CA PRO A 513 -8.45 19.24 5.94
C PRO A 513 -9.01 18.85 4.56
N ASP A 514 -8.82 17.60 4.14
CA ASP A 514 -9.36 17.07 2.87
C ASP A 514 -10.63 16.26 3.14
N LEU A 515 -11.74 16.99 3.31
CA LEU A 515 -13.04 16.39 3.58
C LEU A 515 -13.54 15.53 2.41
N ASP A 516 -13.19 15.87 1.17
CA ASP A 516 -13.62 15.12 -0.02
C ASP A 516 -12.97 13.73 -0.07
N TYR A 517 -11.69 13.63 0.31
CA TYR A 517 -11.03 12.34 0.49
C TYR A 517 -11.70 11.50 1.59
N GLU A 518 -12.04 12.12 2.73
CA GLU A 518 -12.71 11.41 3.82
C GLU A 518 -14.11 10.92 3.42
N VAL A 519 -14.88 11.72 2.68
CA VAL A 519 -16.20 11.33 2.14
C VAL A 519 -16.06 10.15 1.16
N ARG A 520 -15.07 10.17 0.25
CA ARG A 520 -14.81 9.02 -0.65
C ARG A 520 -14.44 7.75 0.13
N ARG A 521 -13.57 7.87 1.14
CA ARG A 521 -13.22 6.73 2.00
C ARG A 521 -14.41 6.23 2.81
N PHE A 522 -15.25 7.15 3.28
CA PHE A 522 -16.50 6.82 3.96
C PHE A 522 -17.43 6.01 3.06
N ALA A 523 -17.65 6.47 1.82
CA ALA A 523 -18.40 5.74 0.80
C ALA A 523 -17.90 4.30 0.64
N SER A 524 -16.58 4.12 0.43
CA SER A 524 -15.99 2.78 0.28
C SER A 524 -16.14 1.89 1.52
N LYS A 525 -16.21 2.47 2.74
CA LYS A 525 -16.49 1.73 3.97
C LYS A 525 -17.95 1.25 4.01
N VAL A 526 -18.89 2.10 3.59
CA VAL A 526 -20.32 1.75 3.49
C VAL A 526 -20.53 0.67 2.43
N GLU A 527 -19.97 0.84 1.24
CA GLU A 527 -20.00 -0.17 0.17
C GLU A 527 -19.39 -1.52 0.58
N ALA A 528 -18.39 -1.50 1.47
CA ALA A 528 -17.81 -2.72 2.02
C ALA A 528 -18.72 -3.44 3.02
N GLY A 529 -19.78 -2.79 3.51
CA GLY A 529 -20.76 -3.35 4.44
C GLY A 529 -20.70 -2.77 5.87
N ALA A 530 -20.28 -1.52 6.04
CA ALA A 530 -20.44 -0.84 7.32
C ALA A 530 -21.93 -0.53 7.60
N GLU A 531 -22.38 -0.73 8.83
CA GLU A 531 -23.80 -0.63 9.21
C GLU A 531 -24.12 0.67 9.96
N PHE A 532 -23.14 1.22 10.68
CA PHE A 532 -23.21 2.56 11.26
C PHE A 532 -21.80 3.17 11.41
N CYS A 533 -21.74 4.47 11.66
CA CYS A 533 -20.50 5.21 11.80
C CYS A 533 -20.37 5.85 13.18
N ILE A 534 -19.15 5.90 13.70
CA ILE A 534 -18.78 6.70 14.86
C ILE A 534 -17.81 7.79 14.40
N THR A 535 -18.12 9.06 14.65
CA THR A 535 -17.19 10.13 14.27
C THR A 535 -16.08 10.28 15.30
N GLN A 536 -14.91 10.73 14.85
CA GLN A 536 -13.96 11.36 15.76
C GLN A 536 -14.61 12.56 16.46
N PRO A 537 -14.13 12.96 17.65
CA PRO A 537 -14.68 14.09 18.37
C PRO A 537 -14.68 15.36 17.53
N VAL A 538 -15.84 15.99 17.45
CA VAL A 538 -15.98 17.35 16.91
C VAL A 538 -16.01 18.35 18.06
N PHE A 539 -15.54 19.57 17.83
CA PHE A 539 -15.70 20.70 18.76
C PHE A 539 -16.50 21.85 18.12
N ASP A 540 -16.96 21.66 16.88
CA ASP A 540 -17.76 22.59 16.10
C ASP A 540 -18.86 21.79 15.39
N MET A 541 -20.11 22.01 15.78
CA MET A 541 -21.24 21.26 15.23
C MET A 541 -21.53 21.61 13.77
N ARG A 542 -21.11 22.79 13.30
CA ARG A 542 -21.20 23.17 11.88
C ARG A 542 -20.35 22.26 11.00
N VAL A 543 -19.21 21.79 11.53
CA VAL A 543 -18.32 20.84 10.83
C VAL A 543 -18.98 19.47 10.72
N LEU A 544 -19.67 19.03 11.79
CA LEU A 544 -20.45 17.81 11.74
C LEU A 544 -21.60 17.93 10.73
N GLU A 545 -22.36 19.02 10.76
CA GLU A 545 -23.44 19.26 9.79
C GLU A 545 -22.96 19.26 8.33
N ASP A 546 -21.83 19.90 8.02
CA ASP A 546 -21.28 19.88 6.66
C ASP A 546 -20.91 18.46 6.22
N PHE A 547 -20.26 17.71 7.11
CA PHE A 547 -19.96 16.30 6.85
C PHE A 547 -21.23 15.48 6.60
N LEU A 548 -22.25 15.62 7.46
CA LEU A 548 -23.54 14.93 7.32
C LEU A 548 -24.22 15.24 5.98
N ARG A 549 -24.20 16.50 5.51
CA ARG A 549 -24.71 16.86 4.18
C ARG A 549 -23.97 16.12 3.06
N ARG A 550 -22.63 16.03 3.15
CA ARG A 550 -21.83 15.35 2.11
C ARG A 550 -22.01 13.83 2.09
N ILE A 551 -22.43 13.23 3.20
CA ILE A 551 -22.65 11.77 3.30
C ILE A 551 -24.11 11.32 3.20
N GLU A 552 -25.04 12.25 2.95
CA GLU A 552 -26.49 11.98 2.87
C GLU A 552 -26.85 10.83 1.92
N GLY A 553 -26.06 10.66 0.84
CA GLY A 553 -26.24 9.59 -0.14
C GLY A 553 -25.98 8.16 0.38
N PHE A 554 -25.23 7.99 1.46
CA PHE A 554 -24.80 6.66 1.94
C PHE A 554 -25.71 6.06 3.03
N ARG A 555 -26.59 6.88 3.62
CA ARG A 555 -27.74 6.48 4.47
C ARG A 555 -27.48 5.52 5.64
N ILE A 556 -26.26 5.46 6.20
CA ILE A 556 -26.02 4.75 7.45
C ILE A 556 -26.09 5.68 8.67
N PRO A 557 -26.60 5.23 9.83
CA PRO A 557 -26.66 6.03 11.05
C PRO A 557 -25.29 6.53 11.53
N VAL A 558 -25.27 7.72 12.12
CA VAL A 558 -24.06 8.35 12.66
C VAL A 558 -24.18 8.53 14.18
N ILE A 559 -23.16 8.09 14.89
CA ILE A 559 -22.94 8.35 16.31
C ILE A 559 -21.90 9.45 16.41
N ALA A 560 -22.29 10.62 16.92
CA ALA A 560 -21.43 11.79 16.97
C ALA A 560 -20.46 11.70 18.17
N GLY A 561 -19.16 11.85 17.90
CA GLY A 561 -18.13 11.92 18.93
C GLY A 561 -18.14 13.28 19.64
N ILE A 562 -18.21 13.25 20.97
CA ILE A 562 -18.16 14.42 21.87
C ILE A 562 -17.02 14.22 22.87
N TRP A 563 -16.21 15.27 23.04
CA TRP A 563 -15.10 15.27 23.99
C TRP A 563 -15.23 16.42 25.00
N PRO A 564 -15.47 16.14 26.30
CA PRO A 564 -15.49 17.17 27.32
C PRO A 564 -14.08 17.70 27.59
N LEU A 565 -13.86 18.99 27.31
CA LEU A 565 -12.59 19.66 27.58
C LEU A 565 -12.36 19.77 29.10
N THR A 566 -11.14 19.50 29.55
CA THR A 566 -10.84 19.45 31.00
C THR A 566 -10.12 20.69 31.53
N SER A 567 -9.56 21.51 30.65
CA SER A 567 -8.85 22.76 30.95
C SER A 567 -8.55 23.54 29.67
N LEU A 568 -8.15 24.81 29.78
CA LEU A 568 -7.65 25.60 28.64
C LEU A 568 -6.45 24.92 27.98
N LYS A 569 -5.46 24.46 28.77
CA LYS A 569 -4.30 23.72 28.26
C LYS A 569 -4.70 22.47 27.47
N ASN A 570 -5.74 21.78 27.91
CA ASN A 570 -6.28 20.64 27.18
C ASN A 570 -6.91 21.07 25.85
N ALA A 571 -7.64 22.18 25.81
CA ALA A 571 -8.20 22.74 24.57
C ALA A 571 -7.10 23.22 23.59
N GLU A 572 -6.06 23.88 24.10
CA GLU A 572 -4.88 24.28 23.30
C GLU A 572 -4.16 23.06 22.71
N PHE A 573 -3.99 21.99 23.51
CA PHE A 573 -3.40 20.74 23.04
C PHE A 573 -4.24 20.10 21.91
N MET A 574 -5.56 20.11 22.03
CA MET A 574 -6.46 19.62 20.98
C MET A 574 -6.29 20.43 19.68
N LYS A 575 -6.20 21.77 19.80
CA LYS A 575 -6.10 22.69 18.66
C LYS A 575 -4.72 22.67 17.99
N ASN A 576 -3.64 22.69 18.77
CA ASN A 576 -2.28 22.92 18.27
C ASN A 576 -1.54 21.61 17.99
N ASP A 577 -1.58 20.67 18.93
CA ASP A 577 -0.81 19.43 18.85
C ASP A 577 -1.58 18.36 18.05
N LEU A 578 -2.87 18.21 18.31
CA LEU A 578 -3.73 17.26 17.60
C LEU A 578 -4.40 17.86 16.36
N LYS A 579 -4.23 19.16 16.12
CA LYS A 579 -4.74 19.88 14.95
C LYS A 579 -6.25 19.70 14.72
N VAL A 580 -7.01 19.44 15.79
CA VAL A 580 -8.46 19.37 15.72
C VAL A 580 -9.03 20.78 15.69
N ARG A 581 -10.04 21.01 14.87
CA ARG A 581 -10.69 22.33 14.79
C ARG A 581 -11.48 22.62 16.06
N VAL A 582 -10.93 23.47 16.92
CA VAL A 582 -11.60 24.02 18.10
C VAL A 582 -11.96 25.49 17.84
N PRO A 583 -13.25 25.88 17.83
CA PRO A 583 -13.67 27.26 17.61
C PRO A 583 -13.07 28.26 18.61
N ASP A 584 -12.81 29.48 18.16
CA ASP A 584 -12.23 30.52 19.02
C ASP A 584 -13.19 30.92 20.16
N GLU A 585 -14.50 30.80 19.95
CA GLU A 585 -15.52 30.99 21.00
C GLU A 585 -15.39 29.96 22.13
N VAL A 586 -15.10 28.70 21.79
CA VAL A 586 -14.85 27.62 22.76
C VAL A 586 -13.56 27.91 23.52
N MET A 587 -12.51 28.35 22.83
CA MET A 587 -11.24 28.76 23.46
C MET A 587 -11.43 29.93 24.44
N ALA A 588 -12.19 30.96 24.05
CA ALA A 588 -12.47 32.12 24.89
C ALA A 588 -13.26 31.77 26.15
N ARG A 589 -14.27 30.88 26.03
CA ARG A 589 -15.02 30.34 27.17
C ARG A 589 -14.12 29.58 28.14
N MET A 590 -13.26 28.70 27.61
CA MET A 590 -12.31 27.94 28.42
C MET A 590 -11.27 28.85 29.12
N ALA A 591 -10.85 29.95 28.49
CA ALA A 591 -9.95 30.93 29.10
C ALA A 591 -10.60 31.75 30.21
N SER A 592 -11.92 32.00 30.11
CA SER A 592 -12.68 32.82 31.07
C SER A 592 -13.09 32.07 32.34
N ALA A 593 -12.85 30.75 32.40
CA ALA A 593 -13.37 29.90 33.47
C ALA A 593 -12.68 30.07 34.84
N GLY A 594 -11.58 30.84 34.92
CA GLY A 594 -10.98 31.36 36.16
C GLY A 594 -10.29 30.35 37.09
N SER A 595 -10.70 29.07 37.10
CA SER A 595 -10.13 28.01 37.93
C SER A 595 -10.14 26.64 37.21
N VAL A 596 -9.42 25.65 37.75
CA VAL A 596 -9.40 24.29 37.18
C VAL A 596 -10.77 23.61 37.28
N GLU A 597 -11.50 23.84 38.36
CA GLU A 597 -12.86 23.31 38.53
C GLU A 597 -13.86 24.04 37.63
N GLY A 598 -13.75 25.37 37.55
CA GLY A 598 -14.55 26.18 36.62
C GLY A 598 -14.34 25.77 35.17
N ALA A 599 -13.09 25.53 34.75
CA ALA A 599 -12.79 25.09 33.39
C ALA A 599 -13.37 23.70 33.09
N ARG A 600 -13.40 22.78 34.07
CA ARG A 600 -14.04 21.46 33.90
C ARG A 600 -15.55 21.59 33.79
N ALA A 601 -16.17 22.40 34.64
CA ALA A 601 -17.62 22.64 34.59
C ALA A 601 -18.02 23.28 33.25
N GLU A 602 -17.23 24.25 32.76
CA GLU A 602 -17.45 24.88 31.47
C GLU A 602 -17.27 23.90 30.30
N GLY A 603 -16.26 23.03 30.35
CA GLY A 603 -16.06 21.99 29.35
C GLY A 603 -17.19 20.96 29.30
N ILE A 604 -17.75 20.57 30.45
CA ILE A 604 -18.96 19.73 30.54
C ILE A 604 -20.16 20.48 29.95
N LYS A 605 -20.32 21.77 30.26
CA LYS A 605 -21.41 22.60 29.73
C LYS A 605 -21.36 22.69 28.21
N ILE A 606 -20.18 22.95 27.63
CA ILE A 606 -19.97 22.95 26.17
C ILE A 606 -20.35 21.59 25.57
N ALA A 607 -19.88 20.48 26.15
CA ALA A 607 -20.21 19.15 25.68
C ALA A 607 -21.72 18.81 25.77
N ARG A 608 -22.43 19.35 26.77
CA ARG A 608 -23.89 19.22 26.89
C ARG A 608 -24.65 20.02 25.84
N GLU A 609 -24.17 21.21 25.51
CA GLU A 609 -24.72 22.03 24.41
C GLU A 609 -24.57 21.27 23.08
N MET A 610 -23.39 20.70 22.83
CA MET A 610 -23.13 19.84 21.66
C MET A 610 -24.01 18.59 21.63
N LEU A 611 -24.26 17.94 22.78
CA LEU A 611 -25.20 16.82 22.86
C LEU A 611 -26.62 17.24 22.50
N ALA A 612 -27.07 18.40 23.00
CA ALA A 612 -28.40 18.93 22.68
C ALA A 612 -28.54 19.19 21.18
N GLU A 613 -27.52 19.76 20.55
CA GLU A 613 -27.46 20.00 19.11
C GLU A 613 -27.39 18.70 18.31
N ALA A 614 -26.57 17.72 18.71
CA ALA A 614 -26.51 16.41 18.06
C ALA A 614 -27.89 15.70 18.04
N LYS A 615 -28.70 15.88 19.09
CA LYS A 615 -30.08 15.35 19.14
C LYS A 615 -31.01 16.01 18.12
N THR A 616 -30.82 17.29 17.76
CA THR A 616 -31.65 17.96 16.73
C THR A 616 -31.28 17.49 15.31
N LEU A 617 -30.05 17.03 15.11
CA LEU A 617 -29.53 16.49 13.85
C LEU A 617 -30.03 15.07 13.52
N GLY A 618 -31.04 14.56 14.23
CA GLY A 618 -31.67 13.28 13.93
C GLY A 618 -32.26 13.20 12.52
N HIS A 619 -32.74 14.31 11.97
CA HIS A 619 -33.17 14.36 10.57
C HIS A 619 -32.00 14.17 9.57
N MET A 620 -30.76 14.37 10.00
CA MET A 620 -29.51 14.24 9.22
C MET A 620 -28.70 13.00 9.62
N MET A 621 -29.37 11.88 9.93
CA MET A 621 -28.76 10.56 10.24
C MET A 621 -28.10 10.41 11.62
N VAL A 622 -28.00 11.46 12.45
CA VAL A 622 -27.47 11.30 13.81
C VAL A 622 -28.42 10.44 14.66
N ARG A 623 -27.94 9.32 15.17
CA ARG A 623 -28.70 8.35 15.98
C ARG A 623 -28.03 8.06 17.32
N GLY A 624 -27.06 8.86 17.72
CA GLY A 624 -26.44 8.68 19.01
C GLY A 624 -25.24 9.58 19.22
N VAL A 625 -24.65 9.45 20.40
CA VAL A 625 -23.38 10.09 20.75
C VAL A 625 -22.42 9.12 21.40
N GLN A 626 -21.13 9.35 21.18
CA GLN A 626 -20.06 8.77 21.96
C GLN A 626 -19.41 9.89 22.77
N VAL A 627 -19.31 9.69 24.10
CA VAL A 627 -18.61 10.63 24.98
C VAL A 627 -17.29 10.02 25.44
N SER A 628 -16.19 10.71 25.18
CA SER A 628 -14.88 10.30 25.70
C SER A 628 -14.75 10.64 27.19
N ALA A 629 -14.13 9.75 27.97
CA ALA A 629 -13.85 9.95 29.40
C ALA A 629 -12.35 10.25 29.65
N PRO A 630 -11.86 11.48 29.37
CA PRO A 630 -10.45 11.80 29.46
C PRO A 630 -9.91 11.56 30.88
N PHE A 631 -8.75 10.90 30.95
CA PHE A 631 -8.05 10.58 32.20
C PHE A 631 -8.88 9.72 33.18
N GLY A 632 -9.80 8.88 32.67
CA GLY A 632 -10.61 7.98 33.49
C GLY A 632 -11.70 8.70 34.29
N LYS A 633 -12.12 9.90 33.84
CA LYS A 633 -13.17 10.69 34.49
C LYS A 633 -14.56 10.27 34.00
N TYR A 634 -14.96 9.05 34.34
CA TYR A 634 -16.22 8.46 33.86
C TYR A 634 -17.47 9.23 34.31
N LYS A 635 -17.46 9.78 35.54
CA LYS A 635 -18.54 10.65 36.04
C LYS A 635 -18.79 11.86 35.13
N ALA A 636 -17.73 12.50 34.63
CA ALA A 636 -17.87 13.65 33.73
C ALA A 636 -18.53 13.25 32.40
N ALA A 637 -18.27 12.05 31.89
CA ALA A 637 -18.95 11.55 30.69
C ALA A 637 -20.45 11.31 30.95
N ALA A 638 -20.81 10.78 32.12
CA ALA A 638 -22.22 10.64 32.53
C ALA A 638 -22.92 12.00 32.72
N ASP A 639 -22.23 12.98 33.31
CA ASP A 639 -22.73 14.35 33.50
C ASP A 639 -23.04 15.03 32.15
N VAL A 640 -22.22 14.76 31.11
CA VAL A 640 -22.47 15.20 29.73
C VAL A 640 -23.72 14.55 29.16
N LEU A 641 -23.91 13.24 29.37
CA LEU A 641 -25.10 12.52 28.91
C LEU A 641 -26.38 12.92 29.69
N GLY A 642 -26.25 13.67 30.79
CA GLY A 642 -27.36 14.04 31.65
C GLY A 642 -27.88 12.88 32.50
N LEU A 643 -27.04 11.86 32.70
CA LEU A 643 -27.35 10.67 33.49
C LEU A 643 -26.86 10.93 34.92
N GLY A 644 -27.74 11.43 35.78
CA GLY A 644 -27.48 11.62 37.22
C GLY A 644 -27.77 10.35 38.03
N GLU A 645 -27.24 10.27 39.25
CA GLU A 645 -27.64 9.24 40.21
C GLU A 645 -29.16 9.31 40.39
N LYS A 646 -29.87 8.23 40.02
CA LYS A 646 -31.28 8.08 40.42
C LYS A 646 -31.29 7.94 41.95
N GLU A 647 -32.02 8.81 42.63
CA GLU A 647 -32.30 8.69 44.08
C GLU A 647 -32.89 7.33 44.44
#